data_AF-A0A847ITV4-F1
#
_entry.id   AF-A0A847ITV4-F1
#
_cell.length_a   1.000
_cell.length_b   1.000
_cell.length_c   1.000
_cell.angle_alpha   90.00
_cell.angle_beta   90.00
_cell.angle_gamma   90.00
#
_symmetry.space_group_name_H-M   'P 1'
#
loop_
_entity.id
_entity.type
_entity.pdbx_description
1 polymer ?
#
loop_
_entity_poly.entity_id
_entity_poly.type
_entity_poly.pdbx_seq_one_letter_code
_entity_poly.pdbx_strand_id
1 'polypeptide(L)'
;MANKLLIKAYLIAGLFLPASFTYAQQASASSLFLEGEQLRMAYEFERAKEAYTRAISLSYDSAFIARAEQCRVLCENGLILSNYVVRPHVLGRAVIPYRDFFLYYDLSPSGSWALPPFELLNHVNDSGVARLPLFYRATLDRIVFTAQDSTSGSGYDLYMIQKKDILANGAFLWGPPVRLGPGINTPGNEIYPVLSSDGKTLYFSSDGLPGLGGTNLYVSRWDTRMQEWGMAENMGIPFSSTYNDMLYMLSDDSRYFYFASDRTAPKDSLVLYKVEYESAPVKIRPASVKELREIALMPFPGNKTAPDSVLSLHEAGMALPDSILQKTREATAHYAQLSGAVRNLTGQVTEHEKKLDSLRKHYSSLSPEEDRTAIANIIRDEEFVLMELQQSLRDARKSAQSIEDLFLSHGVLPPVTAVASESPVAAVSDVEETALYPVKQKLITLDGHLFEAPVPAVPPVNLEFRIEKESVIVPWENEPPGLYYRIQLFTVSRKAPISQLKGISPVFEVRVGKQYVYYAGQFLRYADASRALTTTKRQGITGAIVVAYFQGKSIPVQEGRRREAQNKTAPEGIAAYRVYLGSNEIPVSLVSLVNELSDKDIIRVVTGTGADYFIGPFASATQAEELASALREKGFDTVAVQQVTN
;
A
#
# COMPACT_ATOMS: atom_id res chain seq x y z
N MET A 1 -83.88 3.50 -49.94
CA MET A 1 -82.97 3.54 -51.11
C MET A 1 -82.44 4.97 -51.17
N ALA A 2 -81.17 5.33 -51.11
CA ALA A 2 -79.90 4.68 -51.42
C ALA A 2 -78.98 4.75 -50.18
N ASN A 3 -78.47 3.64 -49.68
CA ASN A 3 -77.33 2.89 -50.21
C ASN A 3 -76.01 3.62 -49.93
N LYS A 4 -75.23 3.10 -48.98
CA LYS A 4 -74.16 2.12 -49.29
C LYS A 4 -73.13 2.72 -50.25
N LEU A 5 -72.29 3.66 -49.80
CA LEU A 5 -71.07 4.02 -50.54
C LEU A 5 -70.01 4.85 -49.79
N LEU A 6 -69.96 4.81 -48.45
CA LEU A 6 -68.80 5.35 -47.70
C LEU A 6 -68.25 4.39 -46.64
N ILE A 7 -68.66 3.12 -46.71
CA ILE A 7 -68.13 2.02 -45.89
C ILE A 7 -67.46 1.03 -46.85
N LYS A 8 -66.34 1.42 -47.46
CA LYS A 8 -65.41 0.50 -48.15
C LYS A 8 -64.04 1.08 -48.51
N ALA A 9 -63.63 2.20 -47.89
CA ALA A 9 -62.28 2.76 -48.04
C ALA A 9 -61.47 2.81 -46.72
N TYR A 10 -62.00 2.27 -45.62
CA TYR A 10 -61.28 2.09 -44.35
C TYR A 10 -61.08 0.60 -44.00
N LEU A 11 -60.99 -0.24 -45.04
CA LEU A 11 -60.35 -1.55 -44.97
C LEU A 11 -59.03 -1.35 -45.73
N ILE A 12 -57.90 -1.58 -45.06
CA ILE A 12 -56.51 -1.21 -45.45
C ILE A 12 -56.05 0.16 -44.89
N ALA A 13 -56.19 0.37 -43.58
CA ALA A 13 -55.38 1.37 -42.85
C ALA A 13 -55.31 1.08 -41.34
N GLY A 14 -55.37 -0.19 -40.93
CA GLY A 14 -55.54 -0.55 -39.52
C GLY A 14 -54.85 -1.86 -39.13
N LEU A 15 -53.66 -2.13 -39.67
CA LEU A 15 -52.90 -3.34 -39.31
C LEU A 15 -51.39 -3.17 -39.56
N PHE A 16 -50.80 -2.06 -39.14
CA PHE A 16 -49.35 -1.94 -38.93
C PHE A 16 -49.07 -0.92 -37.83
N LEU A 17 -49.39 -1.30 -36.59
CA LEU A 17 -48.59 -0.83 -35.46
C LEU A 17 -47.58 -1.95 -35.21
N PRO A 18 -46.28 -1.76 -35.48
CA PRO A 18 -45.30 -2.65 -34.88
C PRO A 18 -45.44 -2.42 -33.38
N ALA A 19 -45.92 -3.44 -32.67
CA ALA A 19 -45.64 -3.56 -31.26
C ALA A 19 -44.12 -3.58 -31.17
N SER A 20 -43.53 -2.42 -30.88
CA SER A 20 -42.18 -2.32 -30.39
C SER A 20 -42.17 -3.05 -29.06
N PHE A 21 -42.07 -4.37 -29.11
CA PHE A 21 -41.51 -5.15 -28.03
C PHE A 21 -40.10 -4.61 -27.86
N THR A 22 -39.95 -3.57 -27.05
CA THR A 22 -38.72 -3.39 -26.29
C THR A 22 -38.64 -4.64 -25.43
N TYR A 23 -37.94 -5.65 -25.95
CA TYR A 23 -37.44 -6.76 -25.16
C TYR A 23 -36.46 -6.11 -24.19
N ALA A 24 -36.97 -5.59 -23.06
CA ALA A 24 -36.14 -5.29 -21.91
C ALA A 24 -35.52 -6.64 -21.57
N GLN A 25 -34.26 -6.81 -21.92
CA GLN A 25 -33.51 -8.03 -21.71
C GLN A 25 -33.63 -8.34 -20.22
N GLN A 26 -34.45 -9.34 -19.88
CA GLN A 26 -34.79 -9.62 -18.50
C GLN A 26 -33.50 -10.11 -17.84
N ALA A 27 -32.91 -9.25 -17.01
CA ALA A 27 -31.63 -9.52 -16.39
C ALA A 27 -31.69 -10.87 -15.65
N SER A 28 -30.76 -11.78 -15.97
CA SER A 28 -30.67 -13.08 -15.33
C SER A 28 -30.23 -12.92 -13.87
N ALA A 29 -30.55 -13.90 -13.01
CA ALA A 29 -30.10 -13.90 -11.61
C ALA A 29 -28.58 -13.72 -11.49
N SER A 30 -27.78 -14.37 -12.34
CA SER A 30 -26.33 -14.22 -12.37
C SER A 30 -25.86 -12.82 -12.78
N SER A 31 -26.55 -12.17 -13.73
CA SER A 31 -26.20 -10.81 -14.13
C SER A 31 -26.47 -9.79 -13.02
N LEU A 32 -27.59 -9.94 -12.30
CA LEU A 32 -27.93 -9.11 -11.14
C LEU A 32 -26.98 -9.33 -9.96
N PHE A 33 -26.51 -10.57 -9.76
CA PHE A 33 -25.50 -10.86 -8.76
C PHE A 33 -24.18 -10.12 -9.08
N LEU A 34 -23.73 -10.17 -10.34
CA LEU A 34 -22.52 -9.47 -10.76
C LEU A 34 -22.66 -7.95 -10.65
N GLU A 35 -23.84 -7.40 -11.01
CA GLU A 35 -24.17 -5.99 -10.80
C GLU A 35 -24.10 -5.64 -9.31
N GLY A 36 -24.66 -6.49 -8.43
CA GLY A 36 -24.57 -6.34 -6.98
C GLY A 36 -23.13 -6.27 -6.47
N GLU A 37 -22.25 -7.15 -6.96
CA GLU A 37 -20.82 -7.13 -6.60
C GLU A 37 -20.14 -5.83 -7.02
N GLN A 38 -20.37 -5.39 -8.26
CA GLN A 38 -19.79 -4.13 -8.77
C GLN A 38 -20.26 -2.92 -7.95
N LEU A 39 -21.55 -2.85 -7.64
CA LEU A 39 -22.14 -1.78 -6.82
C LEU A 39 -21.61 -1.83 -5.39
N ARG A 40 -21.48 -3.01 -4.79
CA ARG A 40 -20.91 -3.18 -3.45
C ARG A 40 -19.48 -2.68 -3.40
N MET A 41 -18.63 -3.09 -4.35
CA MET A 41 -17.24 -2.62 -4.47
C MET A 41 -17.15 -1.11 -4.73
N ALA A 42 -18.19 -0.51 -5.31
CA ALA A 42 -18.31 0.93 -5.50
C ALA A 42 -18.91 1.68 -4.29
N TYR A 43 -19.17 1.00 -3.17
CA TYR A 43 -19.81 1.53 -1.95
C TYR A 43 -21.28 1.97 -2.15
N GLU A 44 -21.92 1.52 -3.23
CA GLU A 44 -23.34 1.76 -3.52
C GLU A 44 -24.24 0.71 -2.86
N PHE A 45 -24.12 0.58 -1.53
CA PHE A 45 -24.70 -0.55 -0.78
C PHE A 45 -26.22 -0.70 -0.90
N GLU A 46 -26.99 0.40 -0.97
CA GLU A 46 -28.45 0.29 -1.15
C GLU A 46 -28.81 -0.35 -2.49
N ARG A 47 -28.16 0.10 -3.57
CA ARG A 47 -28.39 -0.43 -4.92
C ARG A 47 -27.89 -1.87 -5.05
N ALA A 48 -26.74 -2.17 -4.44
CA ALA A 48 -26.21 -3.52 -4.37
C ALA A 48 -27.19 -4.47 -3.66
N LYS A 49 -27.73 -4.06 -2.50
CA LYS A 49 -28.73 -4.82 -1.74
C LYS A 49 -29.97 -5.11 -2.57
N GLU A 50 -30.47 -4.13 -3.32
CA GLU A 50 -31.61 -4.31 -4.24
C GLU A 50 -31.28 -5.31 -5.35
N ALA A 51 -30.10 -5.20 -5.97
CA ALA A 51 -29.64 -6.12 -7.00
C ALA A 51 -29.57 -7.57 -6.48
N TYR A 52 -28.99 -7.81 -5.29
CA TYR A 52 -28.97 -9.15 -4.68
C TYR A 52 -30.37 -9.66 -4.34
N THR A 53 -31.26 -8.81 -3.82
CA THR A 53 -32.65 -9.18 -3.51
C THR A 53 -33.39 -9.65 -4.77
N ARG A 54 -33.18 -8.96 -5.89
CA ARG A 54 -33.73 -9.36 -7.19
C ARG A 54 -33.07 -10.62 -7.75
N ALA A 55 -31.76 -10.81 -7.54
CA ALA A 55 -31.07 -12.03 -7.92
C ALA A 55 -31.61 -13.25 -7.15
N ILE A 56 -31.88 -13.10 -5.85
CA ILE A 56 -32.46 -14.14 -4.98
C ILE A 56 -33.85 -14.55 -5.48
N SER A 57 -34.72 -13.59 -5.80
CA SER A 57 -36.10 -13.89 -6.23
C SER A 57 -36.21 -14.55 -7.60
N LEU A 58 -35.16 -14.47 -8.42
CA LEU A 58 -35.10 -15.06 -9.76
C LEU A 58 -34.39 -16.42 -9.81
N SER A 59 -33.78 -16.87 -8.71
CA SER A 59 -33.06 -18.14 -8.65
C SER A 59 -33.83 -19.19 -7.85
N TYR A 60 -33.67 -20.46 -8.23
CA TYR A 60 -34.16 -21.61 -7.47
C TYR A 60 -33.00 -22.46 -6.90
N ASP A 61 -31.76 -22.08 -7.17
CA ASP A 61 -30.56 -22.74 -6.65
C ASP A 61 -30.29 -22.27 -5.21
N SER A 62 -30.41 -23.18 -4.24
CA SER A 62 -30.21 -22.89 -2.82
C SER A 62 -28.79 -22.42 -2.49
N ALA A 63 -27.76 -22.94 -3.18
CA ALA A 63 -26.37 -22.52 -2.97
C ALA A 63 -26.11 -21.12 -3.52
N PHE A 64 -26.73 -20.79 -4.66
CA PHE A 64 -26.72 -19.43 -5.18
C PHE A 64 -27.45 -18.45 -4.25
N ILE A 65 -28.64 -18.80 -3.79
CA ILE A 65 -29.43 -17.97 -2.86
C ILE A 65 -28.65 -17.70 -1.58
N ALA A 66 -28.03 -18.72 -0.98
CA ALA A 66 -27.23 -18.56 0.23
C ALA A 66 -26.07 -17.57 0.04
N ARG A 67 -25.35 -17.66 -1.08
CA ARG A 67 -24.29 -16.70 -1.43
C ARG A 67 -24.82 -15.29 -1.63
N ALA A 68 -25.94 -15.13 -2.35
CA ALA A 68 -26.55 -13.83 -2.59
C ALA A 68 -27.08 -13.19 -1.29
N GLU A 69 -27.64 -13.99 -0.37
CA GLU A 69 -28.03 -13.53 0.96
C GLU A 69 -26.82 -13.07 1.78
N GLN A 70 -25.71 -13.80 1.74
CA GLN A 70 -24.46 -13.37 2.39
C GLN A 70 -24.00 -12.01 1.86
N CYS A 71 -23.96 -11.82 0.54
CA CYS A 71 -23.59 -10.53 -0.04
C CYS A 71 -24.59 -9.40 0.28
N ARG A 72 -25.89 -9.73 0.38
CA ARG A 72 -26.94 -8.80 0.83
C ARG A 72 -26.68 -8.33 2.26
N VAL A 73 -26.30 -9.23 3.18
CA VAL A 73 -25.93 -8.91 4.57
C VAL A 73 -24.67 -8.04 4.63
N LEU A 74 -23.65 -8.30 3.78
CA LEU A 74 -22.48 -7.41 3.68
C LEU A 74 -22.87 -5.98 3.28
N CYS A 75 -23.88 -5.82 2.41
CA CYS A 75 -24.40 -4.50 2.05
C CYS A 75 -25.12 -3.82 3.22
N GLU A 76 -25.89 -4.56 4.02
CA GLU A 76 -26.53 -4.02 5.23
C GLU A 76 -25.50 -3.54 6.25
N ASN A 77 -24.44 -4.33 6.48
CA ASN A 77 -23.31 -3.92 7.30
C ASN A 77 -22.64 -2.65 6.72
N GLY A 78 -22.49 -2.57 5.41
CA GLY A 78 -21.93 -1.40 4.74
C GLY A 78 -22.77 -0.13 4.91
N LEU A 79 -24.09 -0.24 4.90
CA LEU A 79 -24.98 0.89 5.22
C LEU A 79 -24.81 1.36 6.66
N ILE A 80 -24.63 0.44 7.59
CA ILE A 80 -24.40 0.78 9.01
C ILE A 80 -23.04 1.47 9.18
N LEU A 81 -21.97 0.87 8.64
CA LEU A 81 -20.59 1.33 8.78
C LEU A 81 -20.29 2.62 8.01
N SER A 82 -21.06 2.94 6.97
CA SER A 82 -20.91 4.18 6.19
C SER A 82 -21.61 5.40 6.78
N ASN A 83 -22.46 5.22 7.81
CA ASN A 83 -23.18 6.34 8.43
C ASN A 83 -22.24 7.37 9.07
N TYR A 84 -21.15 6.90 9.67
CA TYR A 84 -20.20 7.73 10.38
C TYR A 84 -18.78 7.21 10.14
N VAL A 85 -17.99 7.98 9.39
CA VAL A 85 -16.62 7.63 8.98
C VAL A 85 -15.64 8.69 9.48
N VAL A 86 -14.35 8.37 9.45
CA VAL A 86 -13.28 9.31 9.82
C VAL A 86 -12.42 9.65 8.60
N ARG A 87 -11.79 10.83 8.59
CA ARG A 87 -10.81 11.21 7.57
C ARG A 87 -9.40 11.10 8.16
N PRO A 88 -8.71 9.95 7.99
CA PRO A 88 -7.39 9.78 8.56
C PRO A 88 -6.35 10.66 7.86
N HIS A 89 -5.34 11.09 8.61
CA HIS A 89 -4.17 11.75 8.05
C HIS A 89 -3.12 10.69 7.67
N VAL A 90 -3.02 10.38 6.37
CA VAL A 90 -2.04 9.41 5.85
C VAL A 90 -0.66 10.07 5.80
N LEU A 91 0.25 9.56 6.64
CA LEU A 91 1.64 10.01 6.76
C LEU A 91 2.58 9.40 5.71
N GLY A 92 2.15 8.33 5.05
CA GLY A 92 2.90 7.70 3.98
C GLY A 92 2.23 6.44 3.47
N ARG A 93 2.61 6.02 2.26
CA ARG A 93 2.23 4.72 1.71
C ARG A 93 3.38 4.09 0.91
N ALA A 94 3.35 2.77 0.78
CA ALA A 94 4.27 2.04 -0.07
C ALA A 94 3.62 0.78 -0.66
N VAL A 95 3.93 0.45 -1.92
CA VAL A 95 3.52 -0.83 -2.52
C VAL A 95 4.55 -1.89 -2.14
N ILE A 96 4.09 -3.00 -1.57
CA ILE A 96 4.92 -4.09 -1.07
C ILE A 96 4.41 -5.46 -1.54
N PRO A 97 5.28 -6.47 -1.69
CA PRO A 97 4.84 -7.82 -2.09
C PRO A 97 3.93 -8.46 -1.05
N TYR A 98 2.85 -9.14 -1.49
CA TYR A 98 1.89 -9.79 -0.59
C TYR A 98 2.55 -10.84 0.32
N ARG A 99 3.46 -11.68 -0.20
CA ARG A 99 4.00 -12.84 0.53
C ARG A 99 4.76 -12.48 1.81
N ASP A 100 5.49 -11.37 1.80
CA ASP A 100 6.45 -11.00 2.85
C ASP A 100 6.10 -9.64 3.49
N PHE A 101 4.86 -9.17 3.31
CA PHE A 101 4.46 -7.79 3.61
C PHE A 101 4.66 -7.40 5.09
N PHE A 102 4.51 -8.35 6.01
CA PHE A 102 4.72 -8.16 7.44
C PHE A 102 6.16 -7.75 7.79
N LEU A 103 7.15 -8.12 6.98
CA LEU A 103 8.57 -7.74 7.17
C LEU A 103 8.83 -6.26 6.90
N TYR A 104 7.89 -5.55 6.24
CA TYR A 104 8.01 -4.13 5.91
C TYR A 104 7.43 -3.20 6.99
N TYR A 105 7.08 -3.72 8.17
CA TYR A 105 6.60 -2.89 9.28
C TYR A 105 7.80 -2.32 10.06
N ASP A 106 7.81 -1.00 10.29
CA ASP A 106 8.79 -0.37 11.18
C ASP A 106 8.44 -0.69 12.63
N LEU A 107 9.22 -1.60 13.24
CA LEU A 107 8.99 -2.17 14.57
C LEU A 107 9.62 -1.36 15.71
N SER A 108 10.05 -0.12 15.45
CA SER A 108 10.83 0.66 16.41
C SER A 108 9.97 1.56 17.32
N PRO A 109 10.02 1.31 18.64
CA PRO A 109 10.16 0.00 19.31
C PRO A 109 8.74 -0.56 19.57
N SER A 110 8.45 -1.82 19.92
CA SER A 110 9.22 -3.00 20.25
C SER A 110 8.45 -4.28 19.86
N GLY A 111 9.13 -5.21 19.20
CA GLY A 111 8.63 -6.56 18.91
C GLY A 111 9.42 -7.22 17.78
N SER A 112 9.06 -8.43 17.41
CA SER A 112 9.70 -9.16 16.33
C SER A 112 8.71 -10.12 15.68
N TRP A 113 8.77 -10.18 14.35
CA TRP A 113 8.08 -11.21 13.59
C TRP A 113 8.80 -12.54 13.74
N ALA A 114 8.02 -13.59 13.93
CA ALA A 114 8.47 -14.96 13.91
C ALA A 114 7.43 -15.83 13.21
N LEU A 115 7.84 -16.99 12.71
CA LEU A 115 6.88 -18.02 12.35
C LEU A 115 6.59 -18.87 13.59
N PRO A 116 5.34 -19.29 13.83
CA PRO A 116 5.03 -20.23 14.91
C PRO A 116 5.86 -21.51 14.72
N PRO A 117 6.56 -21.99 15.77
CA PRO A 117 7.24 -23.27 15.74
C PRO A 117 6.27 -24.42 15.44
N PHE A 118 6.74 -25.46 14.78
CA PHE A 118 5.89 -26.61 14.42
C PHE A 118 5.37 -27.31 15.69
N GLU A 119 6.15 -27.33 16.76
CA GLU A 119 5.76 -27.87 18.06
C GLU A 119 4.54 -27.15 18.62
N LEU A 120 4.48 -25.82 18.50
CA LEU A 120 3.33 -25.02 18.93
C LEU A 120 2.08 -25.34 18.09
N LEU A 121 2.26 -25.50 16.77
CA LEU A 121 1.17 -25.80 15.83
C LEU A 121 0.61 -27.21 16.00
N ASN A 122 1.46 -28.18 16.34
CA ASN A 122 1.04 -29.55 16.62
C ASN A 122 0.06 -29.62 17.80
N HIS A 123 0.18 -28.73 18.80
CA HIS A 123 -0.77 -28.67 19.93
C HIS A 123 -2.19 -28.27 19.53
N VAL A 124 -2.37 -27.69 18.34
CA VAL A 124 -3.68 -27.27 17.81
C VAL A 124 -4.04 -28.03 16.53
N ASN A 125 -3.39 -29.18 16.29
CA ASN A 125 -3.57 -30.00 15.09
C ASN A 125 -3.33 -29.26 13.77
N ASP A 126 -2.46 -28.24 13.76
CA ASP A 126 -2.07 -27.54 12.54
C ASP A 126 -0.82 -28.20 11.92
N SER A 127 -0.89 -28.52 10.62
CA SER A 127 0.20 -29.11 9.85
C SER A 127 1.42 -28.20 9.67
N GLY A 128 1.25 -26.89 9.87
CA GLY A 128 2.26 -25.85 9.67
C GLY A 128 2.65 -25.58 8.21
N VAL A 129 1.99 -26.20 7.24
CA VAL A 129 2.25 -26.01 5.80
C VAL A 129 1.97 -24.57 5.35
N ALA A 130 0.90 -23.96 5.88
CA ALA A 130 0.46 -22.60 5.55
C ALA A 130 0.44 -21.69 6.80
N ARG A 131 1.48 -21.75 7.63
CA ARG A 131 1.55 -20.95 8.86
C ARG A 131 1.71 -19.46 8.58
N LEU A 132 0.94 -18.65 9.30
CA LEU A 132 1.03 -17.19 9.26
C LEU A 132 2.03 -16.67 10.29
N PRO A 133 2.65 -15.50 10.04
CA PRO A 133 3.59 -14.90 10.98
C PRO A 133 2.88 -14.50 12.28
N LEU A 134 3.57 -14.72 13.41
CA LEU A 134 3.17 -14.23 14.72
C LEU A 134 4.03 -13.03 15.13
N PHE A 135 3.43 -12.11 15.86
CA PHE A 135 4.14 -10.97 16.43
C PHE A 135 4.51 -11.24 17.89
N TYR A 136 5.81 -11.25 18.19
CA TYR A 136 6.31 -11.45 19.54
C TYR A 136 6.78 -10.13 20.15
N ARG A 137 6.23 -9.79 21.32
CA ARG A 137 6.70 -8.66 22.15
C ARG A 137 7.23 -9.18 23.48
N ALA A 138 8.52 -9.00 23.73
CA ALA A 138 9.20 -9.53 24.93
C ALA A 138 8.70 -8.92 26.26
N THR A 139 8.08 -7.73 26.22
CA THR A 139 7.49 -7.09 27.41
C THR A 139 6.17 -7.70 27.83
N LEU A 140 5.55 -8.54 26.99
CA LEU A 140 4.27 -9.19 27.28
C LEU A 140 4.48 -10.61 27.80
N ASP A 141 3.57 -11.05 28.65
CA ASP A 141 3.47 -12.40 29.20
C ASP A 141 2.59 -13.32 28.35
N ARG A 142 2.09 -12.84 27.21
CA ARG A 142 1.20 -13.57 26.32
C ARG A 142 1.53 -13.31 24.86
N ILE A 143 1.28 -14.32 24.04
CA ILE A 143 1.36 -14.26 22.58
C ILE A 143 0.03 -14.72 22.03
N VAL A 144 -0.49 -13.98 21.05
CA VAL A 144 -1.63 -14.40 20.24
C VAL A 144 -1.11 -14.73 18.85
N PHE A 145 -1.52 -15.86 18.31
CA PHE A 145 -1.10 -16.34 16.99
C PHE A 145 -2.27 -16.97 16.25
N THR A 146 -2.10 -17.08 14.94
CA THR A 146 -3.06 -17.72 14.04
C THR A 146 -2.65 -19.15 13.75
N ALA A 147 -3.59 -20.08 13.78
CA ALA A 147 -3.40 -21.46 13.35
C ALA A 147 -4.70 -22.04 12.77
N GLN A 148 -4.58 -23.10 12.00
CA GLN A 148 -5.70 -23.84 11.43
C GLN A 148 -5.80 -25.23 12.07
N ASP A 149 -6.89 -25.48 12.77
CA ASP A 149 -7.18 -26.82 13.28
C ASP A 149 -7.61 -27.72 12.12
N SER A 150 -6.74 -28.65 11.73
CA SER A 150 -7.03 -29.58 10.62
C SER A 150 -8.20 -30.52 10.89
N THR A 151 -8.69 -30.60 12.13
CA THR A 151 -9.79 -31.47 12.53
C THR A 151 -11.15 -30.75 12.57
N SER A 152 -11.17 -29.42 12.74
CA SER A 152 -12.41 -28.64 12.86
C SER A 152 -13.04 -28.32 11.51
N GLY A 153 -12.24 -28.27 10.44
CA GLY A 153 -12.66 -27.78 9.13
C GLY A 153 -13.02 -26.28 9.11
N SER A 154 -12.73 -25.54 10.19
CA SER A 154 -12.84 -24.09 10.24
C SER A 154 -11.71 -23.43 9.45
N GLY A 155 -11.88 -22.16 9.10
CA GLY A 155 -10.77 -21.33 8.65
C GLY A 155 -9.74 -21.11 9.75
N TYR A 156 -8.86 -20.14 9.55
CA TYR A 156 -7.87 -19.77 10.54
C TYR A 156 -8.50 -19.25 11.84
N ASP A 157 -8.01 -19.72 12.98
CA ASP A 157 -8.45 -19.32 14.31
C ASP A 157 -7.33 -18.62 15.08
N LEU A 158 -7.70 -17.76 16.03
CA LEU A 158 -6.77 -17.16 16.99
C LEU A 158 -6.64 -18.00 18.26
N TYR A 159 -5.39 -18.23 18.64
CA TYR A 159 -4.99 -18.92 19.86
C TYR A 159 -4.08 -18.04 20.69
N MET A 160 -4.11 -18.23 22.01
CA MET A 160 -3.26 -17.52 22.96
C MET A 160 -2.44 -18.50 23.79
N ILE A 161 -1.15 -18.21 23.94
CA ILE A 161 -0.27 -18.84 24.94
C ILE A 161 0.13 -17.81 25.98
N GLN A 162 0.28 -18.28 27.22
CA GLN A 162 0.72 -17.47 28.35
C GLN A 162 2.04 -18.00 28.90
N LYS A 163 2.89 -17.10 29.36
CA LYS A 163 4.16 -17.41 29.98
C LYS A 163 3.92 -18.02 31.37
N LYS A 164 4.47 -19.22 31.58
CA LYS A 164 4.32 -19.99 32.83
C LYS A 164 5.50 -19.79 33.77
N ASP A 165 6.73 -19.86 33.26
CA ASP A 165 7.94 -19.78 34.09
C ASP A 165 9.14 -19.25 33.30
N ILE A 166 10.24 -18.97 34.00
CA ILE A 166 11.54 -18.61 33.45
C ILE A 166 12.53 -19.72 33.85
N LEU A 167 13.05 -20.43 32.85
CA LEU A 167 14.02 -21.49 33.03
C LEU A 167 15.38 -20.93 33.49
N ALA A 168 16.20 -21.77 34.13
CA ALA A 168 17.50 -21.39 34.68
C ALA A 168 18.50 -20.84 33.65
N ASN A 169 18.32 -21.19 32.38
CA ASN A 169 19.09 -20.67 31.24
C ASN A 169 18.59 -19.30 30.73
N GLY A 170 17.60 -18.69 31.39
CA GLY A 170 16.97 -17.43 31.01
C GLY A 170 15.86 -17.55 29.97
N ALA A 171 15.52 -18.76 29.53
CA ALA A 171 14.45 -18.99 28.55
C ALA A 171 13.06 -18.93 29.20
N PHE A 172 12.03 -18.67 28.40
CA PHE A 172 10.65 -18.64 28.88
C PHE A 172 9.95 -19.96 28.59
N LEU A 173 9.29 -20.50 29.60
CA LEU A 173 8.40 -21.63 29.46
C LEU A 173 6.99 -21.11 29.18
N TRP A 174 6.40 -21.53 28.06
CA TRP A 174 5.05 -21.16 27.65
C TRP A 174 4.07 -22.26 28.02
N GLY A 175 2.84 -21.89 28.39
CA GLY A 175 1.73 -22.80 28.58
C GLY A 175 1.13 -23.29 27.25
N PRO A 176 0.20 -24.25 27.30
CA PRO A 176 -0.47 -24.76 26.11
C PRO A 176 -1.34 -23.68 25.45
N PRO A 177 -1.53 -23.74 24.12
CA PRO A 177 -2.37 -22.79 23.39
C PRO A 177 -3.84 -22.95 23.77
N VAL A 178 -4.51 -21.81 23.99
CA VAL A 178 -5.93 -21.72 24.29
C VAL A 178 -6.63 -21.02 23.13
N ARG A 179 -7.60 -21.68 22.51
CA ARG A 179 -8.43 -21.09 21.44
C ARG A 179 -9.25 -19.93 22.00
N LEU A 180 -9.24 -18.78 21.32
CA LEU A 180 -10.04 -17.63 21.74
C LEU A 180 -11.55 -17.91 21.56
N GLY A 181 -12.36 -17.18 22.32
CA GLY A 181 -13.81 -17.37 22.39
C GLY A 181 -14.57 -16.99 21.11
N PRO A 182 -15.89 -17.30 21.05
CA PRO A 182 -16.72 -17.08 19.87
C PRO A 182 -17.00 -15.60 19.54
N GLY A 183 -16.63 -14.67 20.44
CA GLY A 183 -16.64 -13.24 20.16
C GLY A 183 -15.50 -12.77 19.26
N ILE A 184 -14.53 -13.65 18.99
CA ILE A 184 -13.38 -13.43 18.10
C ILE A 184 -13.39 -14.46 16.98
N ASN A 185 -13.36 -15.74 17.34
CA ASN A 185 -13.22 -16.83 16.37
C ASN A 185 -14.57 -17.20 15.75
N THR A 186 -14.58 -17.34 14.43
CA THR A 186 -15.75 -17.65 13.61
C THR A 186 -15.48 -18.88 12.73
N PRO A 187 -16.43 -19.33 11.90
CA PRO A 187 -16.13 -20.32 10.86
C PRO A 187 -15.22 -19.80 9.73
N GLY A 188 -15.01 -18.48 9.64
CA GLY A 188 -14.13 -17.84 8.67
C GLY A 188 -12.65 -17.87 9.09
N ASN A 189 -11.88 -16.94 8.55
CA ASN A 189 -10.45 -16.77 8.80
C ASN A 189 -10.19 -15.56 9.68
N GLU A 190 -9.72 -15.79 10.89
CA GLU A 190 -9.14 -14.79 11.77
C GLU A 190 -7.60 -14.84 11.71
N ILE A 191 -7.00 -13.75 11.23
CA ILE A 191 -5.59 -13.72 10.81
C ILE A 191 -4.86 -12.46 11.28
N TYR A 192 -3.54 -12.54 11.34
CA TYR A 192 -2.61 -11.44 11.70
C TYR A 192 -2.92 -10.72 13.03
N PRO A 193 -3.02 -11.45 14.15
CA PRO A 193 -3.26 -10.84 15.46
C PRO A 193 -2.06 -10.03 15.93
N VAL A 194 -2.33 -8.86 16.50
CA VAL A 194 -1.33 -7.97 17.12
C VAL A 194 -1.87 -7.45 18.43
N LEU A 195 -1.12 -7.66 19.51
CA LEU A 195 -1.40 -7.06 20.82
C LEU A 195 -0.85 -5.64 20.90
N SER A 196 -1.60 -4.73 21.54
CA SER A 196 -1.10 -3.40 21.95
C SER A 196 0.06 -3.52 22.94
N SER A 197 0.83 -2.43 23.09
CA SER A 197 2.01 -2.38 23.97
C SER A 197 1.69 -2.68 25.44
N ASP A 198 0.47 -2.35 25.89
CA ASP A 198 -0.06 -2.68 27.21
C ASP A 198 -0.70 -4.08 27.29
N GLY A 199 -0.78 -4.80 26.17
CA GLY A 199 -1.39 -6.11 26.05
C GLY A 199 -2.90 -6.16 26.28
N LYS A 200 -3.60 -5.02 26.39
CA LYS A 200 -5.05 -4.97 26.71
C LYS A 200 -5.95 -4.88 25.48
N THR A 201 -5.38 -4.61 24.32
CA THR A 201 -6.11 -4.46 23.06
C THR A 201 -5.53 -5.43 22.04
N LEU A 202 -6.40 -6.21 21.40
CA LEU A 202 -6.05 -7.13 20.33
C LEU A 202 -6.62 -6.57 19.03
N TYR A 203 -5.73 -6.37 18.05
CA TYR A 203 -6.10 -6.06 16.68
C TYR A 203 -5.91 -7.31 15.82
N PHE A 204 -6.81 -7.55 14.89
CA PHE A 204 -6.72 -8.69 13.97
C PHE A 204 -7.57 -8.45 12.72
N SER A 205 -7.45 -9.32 11.73
CA SER A 205 -8.25 -9.27 10.50
C SER A 205 -9.18 -10.47 10.42
N SER A 206 -10.41 -10.30 9.97
CA SER A 206 -11.38 -11.39 9.83
C SER A 206 -12.22 -11.27 8.56
N ASP A 207 -12.51 -12.38 7.88
CA ASP A 207 -13.51 -12.48 6.81
C ASP A 207 -14.83 -13.16 7.23
N GLY A 208 -14.91 -13.63 8.48
CA GLY A 208 -16.09 -14.31 9.04
C GLY A 208 -16.95 -13.46 9.96
N LEU A 209 -16.39 -12.39 10.54
CA LEU A 209 -17.13 -11.43 11.36
C LEU A 209 -17.96 -10.44 10.50
N PRO A 210 -18.99 -9.76 11.08
CA PRO A 210 -19.79 -8.78 10.34
C PRO A 210 -18.94 -7.65 9.77
N GLY A 211 -18.89 -7.57 8.44
CA GLY A 211 -18.03 -6.66 7.70
C GLY A 211 -18.57 -6.29 6.32
N LEU A 212 -17.69 -5.79 5.47
CA LEU A 212 -17.95 -5.24 4.13
C LEU A 212 -17.61 -6.23 3.00
N GLY A 213 -17.05 -7.39 3.33
CA GLY A 213 -16.47 -8.38 2.42
C GLY A 213 -14.95 -8.33 2.42
N GLY A 214 -14.30 -9.37 1.89
CA GLY A 214 -12.86 -9.57 2.08
C GLY A 214 -12.49 -9.72 3.56
N THR A 215 -11.21 -9.58 3.90
CA THR A 215 -10.79 -9.44 5.31
C THR A 215 -10.98 -8.00 5.79
N ASN A 216 -11.51 -7.82 7.00
CA ASN A 216 -11.69 -6.51 7.62
C ASN A 216 -10.94 -6.42 8.94
N LEU A 217 -10.62 -5.19 9.37
CA LEU A 217 -9.90 -4.94 10.61
C LEU A 217 -10.85 -4.87 11.81
N TYR A 218 -10.49 -5.59 12.87
CA TYR A 218 -11.24 -5.66 14.11
C TYR A 218 -10.36 -5.34 15.31
N VAL A 219 -11.00 -4.85 16.36
CA VAL A 219 -10.41 -4.62 17.67
C VAL A 219 -11.22 -5.34 18.75
N SER A 220 -10.55 -6.02 19.65
CA SER A 220 -11.13 -6.58 20.88
C SER A 220 -10.36 -6.10 22.10
N ARG A 221 -11.05 -5.91 23.22
CA ARG A 221 -10.48 -5.42 24.48
C ARG A 221 -10.51 -6.52 25.54
N TRP A 222 -9.42 -6.65 26.28
CA TRP A 222 -9.31 -7.60 27.38
C TRP A 222 -10.18 -7.16 28.57
N ASP A 223 -11.14 -7.99 28.97
CA ASP A 223 -11.89 -7.79 30.20
C ASP A 223 -11.11 -8.40 31.36
N THR A 224 -10.50 -7.54 32.18
CA THR A 224 -9.72 -7.97 33.35
C THR A 224 -10.54 -8.68 34.43
N ARG A 225 -11.86 -8.47 34.48
CA ARG A 225 -12.75 -9.10 35.46
C ARG A 225 -13.14 -10.50 35.00
N MET A 226 -13.47 -10.66 33.73
CA MET A 226 -13.84 -11.97 33.16
C MET A 226 -12.63 -12.80 32.74
N GLN A 227 -11.44 -12.20 32.63
CA GLN A 227 -10.21 -12.83 32.11
C GLN A 227 -10.41 -13.39 30.70
N GLU A 228 -11.19 -12.67 29.89
CA GLU A 228 -11.56 -13.04 28.53
C GLU A 228 -11.49 -11.83 27.60
N TRP A 229 -11.39 -12.09 26.31
CA TRP A 229 -11.51 -11.05 25.30
C TRP A 229 -12.99 -10.70 25.06
N GLY A 230 -13.29 -9.40 24.98
CA GLY A 230 -14.61 -8.90 24.62
C GLY A 230 -14.99 -9.19 23.17
N MET A 231 -16.24 -8.85 22.82
CA MET A 231 -16.72 -8.95 21.44
C MET A 231 -15.88 -8.08 20.51
N ALA A 232 -15.48 -8.63 19.37
CA ALA A 232 -14.72 -7.90 18.36
C ALA A 232 -15.58 -6.79 17.72
N GLU A 233 -15.02 -5.59 17.64
CA GLU A 233 -15.62 -4.41 17.03
C GLU A 233 -14.92 -4.13 15.69
N ASN A 234 -15.69 -4.01 14.60
CA ASN A 234 -15.14 -3.61 13.30
C ASN A 234 -14.62 -2.17 13.37
N MET A 235 -13.41 -1.92 12.85
CA MET A 235 -12.79 -0.59 12.88
C MET A 235 -13.46 0.43 11.95
N GLY A 236 -14.34 -0.02 11.06
CA GLY A 236 -15.16 0.82 10.19
C GLY A 236 -14.37 1.48 9.06
N ILE A 237 -15.08 2.26 8.24
CA ILE A 237 -14.49 2.95 7.09
C ILE A 237 -13.71 4.20 7.59
N PRO A 238 -12.47 4.42 7.12
CA PRO A 238 -11.84 3.77 5.98
C PRO A 238 -10.86 2.63 6.31
N PHE A 239 -10.74 2.22 7.57
CA PHE A 239 -9.77 1.17 7.96
C PHE A 239 -10.19 -0.20 7.44
N SER A 240 -11.48 -0.52 7.52
CA SER A 240 -12.12 -1.65 6.84
C SER A 240 -12.79 -1.20 5.55
N SER A 241 -12.74 -2.06 4.53
CA SER A 241 -13.18 -1.81 3.16
C SER A 241 -13.84 -3.06 2.56
N THR A 242 -14.31 -2.97 1.32
CA THR A 242 -14.86 -4.13 0.59
C THR A 242 -13.79 -5.09 0.05
N TYR A 243 -12.53 -4.80 0.34
CA TYR A 243 -11.30 -5.47 -0.10
C TYR A 243 -10.64 -6.18 1.09
N ASN A 244 -9.40 -6.68 0.94
CA ASN A 244 -8.67 -7.32 2.02
C ASN A 244 -7.83 -6.29 2.79
N ASP A 245 -8.28 -5.97 4.01
CA ASP A 245 -7.56 -5.14 4.96
C ASP A 245 -6.95 -6.00 6.06
N MET A 246 -5.66 -5.83 6.27
CA MET A 246 -4.84 -6.81 6.97
C MET A 246 -3.84 -6.13 7.90
N LEU A 247 -3.58 -6.79 9.03
CA LEU A 247 -2.46 -6.52 9.94
C LEU A 247 -2.38 -5.06 10.41
N TYR A 248 -3.18 -4.71 11.42
CA TYR A 248 -3.10 -3.41 12.08
C TYR A 248 -2.06 -3.41 13.20
N MET A 249 -1.14 -2.43 13.20
CA MET A 249 -0.13 -2.28 14.24
C MET A 249 -0.02 -0.82 14.70
N LEU A 250 -0.39 -0.56 15.94
CA LEU A 250 -0.21 0.74 16.60
C LEU A 250 1.24 0.90 17.08
N SER A 251 1.85 2.06 16.85
CA SER A 251 3.18 2.37 17.39
C SER A 251 3.16 2.39 18.92
N ASP A 252 4.24 1.95 19.57
CA ASP A 252 4.30 1.91 21.03
C ASP A 252 4.12 3.31 21.66
N ASP A 253 4.49 4.37 20.95
CA ASP A 253 4.31 5.77 21.35
C ASP A 253 2.93 6.36 21.00
N SER A 254 2.03 5.57 20.41
CA SER A 254 0.67 5.97 19.99
C SER A 254 0.64 7.21 19.10
N ARG A 255 1.67 7.44 18.28
CA ARG A 255 1.69 8.56 17.31
C ARG A 255 1.16 8.16 15.94
N TYR A 256 1.31 6.91 15.55
CA TYR A 256 0.87 6.42 14.25
C TYR A 256 0.57 4.93 14.31
N PHE A 257 -0.08 4.43 13.27
CA PHE A 257 -0.25 3.00 13.07
C PHE A 257 0.02 2.63 11.61
N TYR A 258 0.25 1.34 11.41
CA TYR A 258 0.39 0.73 10.08
C TYR A 258 -0.74 -0.25 9.83
N PHE A 259 -1.18 -0.35 8.58
CA PHE A 259 -1.96 -1.47 8.11
C PHE A 259 -1.77 -1.68 6.60
N ALA A 260 -2.05 -2.88 6.12
CA ALA A 260 -1.93 -3.23 4.71
C ALA A 260 -3.31 -3.44 4.07
N SER A 261 -3.43 -3.11 2.80
CA SER A 261 -4.67 -3.33 2.04
C SER A 261 -4.40 -3.57 0.56
N ASP A 262 -5.18 -4.43 -0.10
CA ASP A 262 -5.14 -4.65 -1.55
C ASP A 262 -6.06 -3.70 -2.34
N ARG A 263 -6.82 -2.81 -1.67
CA ARG A 263 -7.83 -1.92 -2.30
C ARG A 263 -7.33 -1.06 -3.47
N THR A 264 -6.04 -0.72 -3.48
CA THR A 264 -5.37 0.10 -4.52
C THR A 264 -4.06 -0.54 -4.97
N ALA A 265 -3.83 -1.80 -4.58
CA ALA A 265 -2.59 -2.48 -4.87
C ALA A 265 -2.62 -3.08 -6.29
N PRO A 266 -1.48 -3.11 -6.99
CA PRO A 266 -1.30 -4.00 -8.13
C PRO A 266 -1.49 -5.46 -7.73
N LYS A 267 -1.67 -6.33 -8.72
CA LYS A 267 -1.77 -7.77 -8.51
C LYS A 267 -0.56 -8.30 -7.72
N ASP A 268 -0.80 -9.26 -6.82
CA ASP A 268 0.19 -9.91 -5.96
C ASP A 268 0.94 -8.96 -5.00
N SER A 269 0.40 -7.77 -4.78
CA SER A 269 0.96 -6.73 -3.91
C SER A 269 -0.07 -6.22 -2.91
N LEU A 270 0.41 -5.52 -1.88
CA LEU A 270 -0.38 -4.76 -0.91
C LEU A 270 0.12 -3.32 -0.87
N VAL A 271 -0.75 -2.39 -0.47
CA VAL A 271 -0.34 -1.05 -0.06
C VAL A 271 -0.23 -1.02 1.45
N LEU A 272 0.97 -0.75 1.96
CA LEU A 272 1.22 -0.46 3.36
C LEU A 272 0.97 1.02 3.63
N TYR A 273 0.03 1.31 4.51
CA TYR A 273 -0.29 2.67 4.93
C TYR A 273 0.37 2.97 6.27
N LYS A 274 0.97 4.16 6.38
CA LYS A 274 1.35 4.78 7.64
C LYS A 274 0.38 5.91 7.92
N VAL A 275 -0.33 5.86 9.04
CA VAL A 275 -1.41 6.80 9.35
C VAL A 275 -1.20 7.40 10.73
N GLU A 276 -1.44 8.70 10.87
CA GLU A 276 -1.41 9.38 12.16
C GLU A 276 -2.50 8.81 13.07
N TYR A 277 -2.12 8.51 14.32
CA TYR A 277 -3.06 8.01 15.30
C TYR A 277 -3.71 9.18 16.03
N GLU A 278 -5.03 9.26 15.93
CA GLU A 278 -5.86 10.16 16.73
C GLU A 278 -6.66 9.33 17.73
N SER A 279 -6.58 9.68 19.02
CA SER A 279 -7.27 8.94 20.08
C SER A 279 -8.79 9.14 20.07
N ALA A 280 -9.26 10.26 19.53
CA ALA A 280 -10.68 10.61 19.45
C ALA A 280 -11.03 11.29 18.12
N PRO A 281 -10.93 10.56 16.99
CA PRO A 281 -11.15 11.13 15.67
C PRO A 281 -12.59 11.60 15.49
N VAL A 282 -12.75 12.77 14.87
CA VAL A 282 -14.06 13.33 14.56
C VAL A 282 -14.74 12.48 13.50
N LYS A 283 -15.83 11.81 13.89
CA LYS A 283 -16.68 11.07 12.95
C LYS A 283 -17.58 12.04 12.20
N ILE A 284 -17.61 11.91 10.88
CA ILE A 284 -18.46 12.68 9.98
C ILE A 284 -19.42 11.75 9.24
N ARG A 285 -20.59 12.26 8.90
CA ARG A 285 -21.49 11.60 7.97
C ARG A 285 -21.14 12.05 6.55
N PRO A 286 -20.76 11.14 5.63
CA PRO A 286 -20.52 11.52 4.24
C PRO A 286 -21.77 12.14 3.60
N ALA A 287 -21.59 13.19 2.81
CA ALA A 287 -22.68 13.85 2.09
C ALA A 287 -23.13 13.08 0.84
N SER A 288 -22.28 12.19 0.32
CA SER A 288 -22.60 11.37 -0.86
C SER A 288 -21.79 10.06 -0.89
N VAL A 289 -22.23 9.10 -1.71
CA VAL A 289 -21.46 7.87 -1.98
C VAL A 289 -20.09 8.20 -2.58
N LYS A 290 -20.01 9.24 -3.43
CA LYS A 290 -18.74 9.69 -4.01
C LYS A 290 -17.75 10.10 -2.91
N GLU A 291 -18.19 10.91 -1.95
CA GLU A 291 -17.36 11.32 -0.81
C GLU A 291 -16.97 10.11 0.06
N LEU A 292 -17.91 9.20 0.33
CA LEU A 292 -17.62 7.96 1.07
C LEU A 292 -16.51 7.14 0.38
N ARG A 293 -16.60 6.98 -0.94
CA ARG A 293 -15.61 6.28 -1.74
C ARG A 293 -14.25 7.00 -1.72
N GLU A 294 -14.23 8.32 -1.84
CA GLU A 294 -13.00 9.11 -1.71
C GLU A 294 -12.34 8.92 -0.35
N ILE A 295 -13.12 8.94 0.74
CA ILE A 295 -12.61 8.68 2.10
C ILE A 295 -12.08 7.24 2.20
N ALA A 296 -12.82 6.26 1.69
CA ALA A 296 -12.45 4.85 1.71
C ALA A 296 -11.17 4.55 0.91
N LEU A 297 -10.88 5.30 -0.15
CA LEU A 297 -9.64 5.14 -0.91
C LEU A 297 -8.40 5.70 -0.21
N MET A 298 -8.57 6.48 0.87
CA MET A 298 -7.49 7.13 1.61
C MET A 298 -6.45 7.81 0.69
N PRO A 299 -6.88 8.83 -0.08
CA PRO A 299 -6.04 9.48 -1.07
C PRO A 299 -4.79 10.07 -0.43
N PHE A 300 -3.66 9.89 -1.09
CA PHE A 300 -2.37 10.36 -0.63
C PHE A 300 -1.95 11.65 -1.36
N PRO A 301 -1.68 12.77 -0.66
CA PRO A 301 -1.30 14.03 -1.29
C PRO A 301 0.08 13.92 -1.94
N GLY A 302 0.15 14.15 -3.26
CA GLY A 302 1.39 14.02 -4.04
C GLY A 302 1.20 13.29 -5.37
N ASN A 303 0.07 12.61 -5.56
CA ASN A 303 -0.24 11.95 -6.81
C ASN A 303 -0.75 12.97 -7.84
N LYS A 304 0.16 13.58 -8.62
CA LYS A 304 -0.18 14.28 -9.88
C LYS A 304 -0.54 13.31 -11.03
N THR A 305 -0.78 12.04 -10.71
CA THR A 305 -1.34 11.04 -11.61
C THR A 305 -2.48 10.31 -10.93
N ALA A 306 -3.61 11.00 -10.81
CA ALA A 306 -4.90 10.33 -10.87
C ALA A 306 -5.64 10.87 -12.10
N PRO A 307 -5.50 10.23 -13.28
CA PRO A 307 -6.54 10.30 -14.28
C PRO A 307 -7.56 9.19 -14.03
N ASP A 308 -8.81 9.47 -14.40
CA ASP A 308 -9.99 8.61 -14.40
C ASP A 308 -9.87 7.33 -15.25
N SER A 309 -8.89 6.46 -14.98
CA SER A 309 -8.71 5.20 -15.71
C SER A 309 -8.59 4.01 -14.78
N VAL A 310 -9.65 3.73 -14.02
CA VAL A 310 -9.96 2.34 -13.59
C VAL A 310 -10.93 1.74 -14.62
N LEU A 311 -10.54 1.79 -15.89
CA LEU A 311 -11.16 1.09 -17.01
C LEU A 311 -10.10 0.96 -18.12
N SER A 312 -9.27 -0.09 -18.06
CA SER A 312 -8.82 -0.89 -19.21
C SER A 312 -7.63 -1.78 -18.83
N LEU A 313 -7.78 -3.07 -19.13
CA LEU A 313 -6.71 -4.06 -19.21
C LEU A 313 -5.96 -3.89 -20.54
N HIS A 314 -4.62 -3.89 -20.50
CA HIS A 314 -3.63 -4.61 -21.33
C HIS A 314 -2.33 -3.83 -21.58
N GLU A 315 -1.22 -4.54 -21.36
CA GLU A 315 0.09 -4.49 -22.04
C GLU A 315 0.92 -3.18 -22.11
N ALA A 316 2.07 -3.19 -21.43
CA ALA A 316 3.40 -3.00 -22.05
C ALA A 316 4.52 -3.21 -21.01
N GLY A 317 5.20 -4.36 -21.08
CA GLY A 317 6.43 -4.64 -20.32
C GLY A 317 7.67 -4.17 -21.08
N MET A 318 8.68 -3.66 -20.37
CA MET A 318 10.02 -3.49 -20.93
C MET A 318 10.68 -4.86 -21.08
N ALA A 319 11.00 -5.25 -22.32
CA ALA A 319 11.65 -6.51 -22.65
C ALA A 319 13.18 -6.44 -22.44
N LEU A 320 13.73 -7.46 -21.79
CA LEU A 320 15.17 -7.76 -21.76
C LEU A 320 15.66 -8.21 -23.16
N PRO A 321 16.93 -8.00 -23.54
CA PRO A 321 17.45 -8.33 -24.87
C PRO A 321 17.28 -9.82 -25.25
N ASP A 322 16.85 -10.10 -26.49
CA ASP A 322 16.49 -11.43 -27.00
C ASP A 322 17.60 -12.49 -26.86
N SER A 323 18.87 -12.10 -26.93
CA SER A 323 20.01 -13.02 -26.76
C SER A 323 20.12 -13.60 -25.35
N ILE A 324 19.66 -12.87 -24.35
CA ILE A 324 19.63 -13.30 -22.94
C ILE A 324 18.41 -14.20 -22.72
N LEU A 325 17.26 -13.85 -23.30
CA LEU A 325 16.03 -14.64 -23.24
C LEU A 325 16.16 -16.01 -23.89
N GLN A 326 16.89 -16.14 -25.01
CA GLN A 326 17.08 -17.44 -25.67
C GLN A 326 17.99 -18.38 -24.86
N LYS A 327 19.14 -17.88 -24.38
CA LYS A 327 20.05 -18.66 -23.52
C LYS A 327 19.42 -19.04 -22.18
N THR A 328 18.62 -18.15 -21.60
CA THR A 328 17.91 -18.43 -20.34
C THR A 328 16.77 -19.42 -20.55
N ARG A 329 15.99 -19.35 -21.66
CA ARG A 329 14.94 -20.35 -21.97
C ARG A 329 15.48 -21.77 -22.16
N GLU A 330 16.57 -21.94 -22.91
CA GLU A 330 17.21 -23.26 -23.12
C GLU A 330 17.78 -23.80 -21.80
N ALA A 331 18.44 -22.94 -21.00
CA ALA A 331 18.92 -23.29 -19.68
C ALA A 331 17.78 -23.59 -18.69
N THR A 332 16.63 -22.91 -18.77
CA THR A 332 15.47 -23.13 -17.88
C THR A 332 14.80 -24.47 -18.14
N ALA A 333 14.64 -24.87 -19.41
CA ALA A 333 14.10 -26.18 -19.76
C ALA A 333 15.04 -27.31 -19.29
N HIS A 334 16.34 -27.14 -19.48
CA HIS A 334 17.35 -28.11 -19.03
C HIS A 334 17.47 -28.16 -17.50
N TYR A 335 17.36 -27.02 -16.82
CA TYR A 335 17.31 -26.94 -15.35
C TYR A 335 16.10 -27.69 -14.79
N ALA A 336 14.90 -27.50 -15.35
CA ALA A 336 13.70 -28.23 -14.93
C ALA A 336 13.84 -29.75 -15.10
N GLN A 337 14.48 -30.21 -16.19
CA GLN A 337 14.80 -31.63 -16.40
C GLN A 337 15.79 -32.15 -15.35
N LEU A 338 16.84 -31.38 -15.03
CA LEU A 338 17.83 -31.73 -14.02
C LEU A 338 17.23 -31.73 -12.61
N SER A 339 16.40 -30.76 -12.24
CA SER A 339 15.68 -30.75 -10.96
C SER A 339 14.74 -31.95 -10.83
N GLY A 340 14.06 -32.32 -11.92
CA GLY A 340 13.27 -33.55 -11.99
C GLY A 340 14.10 -34.82 -11.81
N ALA A 341 15.27 -34.89 -12.47
CA ALA A 341 16.21 -36.00 -12.36
C ALA A 341 16.82 -36.10 -10.96
N VAL A 342 17.21 -34.99 -10.33
CA VAL A 342 17.71 -34.94 -8.94
C VAL A 342 16.65 -35.46 -7.98
N ARG A 343 15.39 -35.06 -8.16
CA ARG A 343 14.27 -35.55 -7.34
C ARG A 343 14.03 -37.05 -7.52
N ASN A 344 14.02 -37.54 -8.77
CA ASN A 344 13.85 -38.97 -9.06
C ASN A 344 15.01 -39.81 -8.49
N LEU A 345 16.26 -39.40 -8.74
CA LEU A 345 17.45 -40.06 -8.21
C LEU A 345 17.50 -40.02 -6.68
N THR A 346 17.07 -38.93 -6.04
CA THR A 346 16.95 -38.86 -4.57
C THR A 346 15.91 -39.85 -4.04
N GLY A 347 14.80 -40.02 -4.76
CA GLY A 347 13.78 -41.04 -4.45
C GLY A 347 14.31 -42.47 -4.60
N GLN A 348 14.98 -42.77 -5.70
CA GLN A 348 15.59 -44.08 -5.93
C GLN A 348 16.68 -44.39 -4.89
N VAL A 349 17.56 -43.44 -4.57
CA VAL A 349 18.58 -43.60 -3.52
C VAL A 349 17.91 -43.93 -2.18
N THR A 350 16.85 -43.21 -1.80
CA THR A 350 16.16 -43.46 -0.53
C THR A 350 15.39 -44.79 -0.52
N GLU A 351 14.87 -45.25 -1.66
CA GLU A 351 14.24 -46.58 -1.79
C GLU A 351 15.27 -47.70 -1.65
N HIS A 352 16.39 -47.61 -2.37
CA HIS A 352 17.49 -48.57 -2.29
C HIS A 352 18.15 -48.59 -0.91
N GLU A 353 18.27 -47.44 -0.23
CA GLU A 353 18.74 -47.35 1.17
C GLU A 353 17.79 -48.08 2.13
N LYS A 354 16.47 -47.90 1.99
CA LYS A 354 15.47 -48.62 2.80
C LYS A 354 15.50 -50.12 2.53
N LYS A 355 15.61 -50.51 1.26
CA LYS A 355 15.72 -51.93 0.87
C LYS A 355 16.98 -52.55 1.46
N LEU A 356 18.10 -51.85 1.41
CA LEU A 356 19.36 -52.30 2.00
C LEU A 356 19.27 -52.43 3.54
N ASP A 357 18.62 -51.47 4.21
CA ASP A 357 18.36 -51.55 5.66
C ASP A 357 17.49 -52.77 6.02
N SER A 358 16.46 -53.05 5.22
CA SER A 358 15.61 -54.23 5.40
C SER A 358 16.37 -55.55 5.18
N LEU A 359 17.22 -55.61 4.14
CA LEU A 359 18.06 -56.77 3.84
C LEU A 359 19.09 -57.00 4.95
N ARG A 360 19.70 -55.94 5.48
CA ARG A 360 20.67 -56.02 6.60
C ARG A 360 19.98 -56.50 7.89
N LYS A 361 18.76 -56.02 8.18
CA LYS A 361 17.94 -56.53 9.28
C LYS A 361 17.60 -58.01 9.10
N HIS A 362 17.22 -58.41 7.89
CA HIS A 362 16.91 -59.80 7.58
C HIS A 362 18.15 -60.70 7.71
N TYR A 363 19.30 -60.27 7.18
CA TYR A 363 20.59 -60.95 7.32
C TYR A 363 20.96 -61.20 8.79
N SER A 364 20.73 -60.21 9.66
CA SER A 364 21.00 -60.34 11.10
C SER A 364 20.10 -61.34 11.84
N SER A 365 18.95 -61.69 11.26
CA SER A 365 17.93 -62.56 11.88
C SER A 365 18.02 -64.05 11.49
N LEU A 366 18.83 -64.40 10.47
CA LEU A 366 18.91 -65.76 9.92
C LEU A 366 20.00 -66.62 10.58
N SER A 367 19.77 -67.93 10.73
CA SER A 367 20.74 -68.96 11.14
C SER A 367 20.47 -70.24 10.34
N PRO A 368 21.14 -70.52 9.19
CA PRO A 368 22.46 -71.21 9.05
C PRO A 368 23.36 -70.58 7.94
N GLU A 369 24.53 -71.19 7.63
CA GLU A 369 25.55 -70.66 6.68
C GLU A 369 25.07 -70.48 5.22
N GLU A 370 24.28 -71.41 4.66
CA GLU A 370 23.86 -71.33 3.25
C GLU A 370 22.89 -70.15 2.98
N ASP A 371 21.90 -69.90 3.84
CA ASP A 371 20.93 -68.81 3.66
C ASP A 371 21.56 -67.41 3.81
N ARG A 372 22.61 -67.29 4.63
CA ARG A 372 23.36 -66.05 4.81
C ARG A 372 24.15 -65.68 3.56
N THR A 373 24.75 -66.65 2.87
CA THR A 373 25.51 -66.38 1.64
C THR A 373 24.63 -65.82 0.51
N ALA A 374 23.40 -66.30 0.39
CA ALA A 374 22.45 -65.80 -0.60
C ALA A 374 22.05 -64.33 -0.33
N ILE A 375 21.70 -63.99 0.91
CA ILE A 375 21.35 -62.61 1.29
C ILE A 375 22.56 -61.67 1.18
N ALA A 376 23.77 -62.13 1.52
CA ALA A 376 24.99 -61.35 1.41
C ALA A 376 25.30 -60.94 -0.05
N ASN A 377 25.08 -61.85 -1.00
CA ASN A 377 25.24 -61.53 -2.43
C ASN A 377 24.22 -60.47 -2.89
N ILE A 378 22.95 -60.59 -2.43
CA ILE A 378 21.91 -59.60 -2.76
C ILE A 378 22.24 -58.22 -2.17
N ILE A 379 22.74 -58.16 -0.92
CA ILE A 379 23.18 -56.90 -0.28
C ILE A 379 24.30 -56.25 -1.11
N ARG A 380 25.30 -57.03 -1.52
CA ARG A 380 26.43 -56.53 -2.31
C ARG A 380 25.98 -55.97 -3.66
N ASP A 381 25.09 -56.68 -4.35
CA ASP A 381 24.58 -56.24 -5.66
C ASP A 381 23.71 -54.97 -5.51
N GLU A 382 22.95 -54.86 -4.43
CA GLU A 382 22.15 -53.66 -4.12
C GLU A 382 23.03 -52.46 -3.70
N GLU A 383 24.12 -52.69 -2.97
CA GLU A 383 25.12 -51.66 -2.63
C GLU A 383 25.81 -51.10 -3.87
N PHE A 384 26.09 -51.96 -4.86
CA PHE A 384 26.66 -51.53 -6.13
C PHE A 384 25.70 -50.58 -6.89
N VAL A 385 24.41 -50.94 -6.97
CA VAL A 385 23.37 -50.08 -7.58
C VAL A 385 23.24 -48.75 -6.83
N LEU A 386 23.27 -48.78 -5.50
CA LEU A 386 23.20 -47.57 -4.68
C LEU A 386 24.39 -46.62 -4.95
N MET A 387 25.60 -47.16 -5.13
CA MET A 387 26.77 -46.37 -5.47
C MET A 387 26.64 -45.68 -6.83
N GLU A 388 26.11 -46.37 -7.85
CA GLU A 388 25.85 -45.78 -9.18
C GLU A 388 24.78 -44.68 -9.14
N LEU A 389 23.70 -44.89 -8.38
CA LEU A 389 22.64 -43.90 -8.19
C LEU A 389 23.14 -42.66 -7.45
N GLN A 390 23.93 -42.85 -6.38
CA GLN A 390 24.53 -41.75 -5.64
C GLN A 390 25.52 -40.95 -6.49
N GLN A 391 26.29 -41.61 -7.37
CA GLN A 391 27.18 -40.93 -8.30
C GLN A 391 26.39 -40.10 -9.33
N SER A 392 25.35 -40.69 -9.93
CA SER A 392 24.46 -40.00 -10.87
C SER A 392 23.76 -38.79 -10.21
N LEU A 393 23.36 -38.92 -8.94
CA LEU A 393 22.78 -37.83 -8.16
C LEU A 393 23.76 -36.68 -7.94
N ARG A 394 25.02 -36.98 -7.62
CA ARG A 394 26.08 -35.97 -7.47
C ARG A 394 26.32 -35.23 -8.79
N ASP A 395 26.37 -35.94 -9.91
CA ASP A 395 26.61 -35.36 -11.23
C ASP A 395 25.43 -34.50 -11.70
N ALA A 396 24.19 -34.94 -11.44
CA ALA A 396 22.98 -34.17 -11.71
C ALA A 396 22.90 -32.89 -10.84
N ARG A 397 23.25 -32.97 -9.55
CA ARG A 397 23.31 -31.79 -8.65
C ARG A 397 24.36 -30.78 -9.10
N LYS A 398 25.55 -31.25 -9.48
CA LYS A 398 26.62 -30.38 -9.98
C LYS A 398 26.24 -29.68 -11.28
N SER A 399 25.50 -30.37 -12.15
CA SER A 399 24.99 -29.82 -13.41
C SER A 399 23.82 -28.84 -13.20
N ALA A 400 22.97 -29.07 -12.19
CA ALA A 400 21.93 -28.11 -11.82
C ALA A 400 22.55 -26.83 -11.24
N GLN A 401 23.55 -26.98 -10.37
CA GLN A 401 24.26 -25.88 -9.74
C GLN A 401 24.99 -24.98 -10.75
N SER A 402 25.61 -25.55 -11.79
CA SER A 402 26.27 -24.75 -12.83
C SER A 402 25.29 -23.88 -13.64
N ILE A 403 24.04 -24.32 -13.77
CA ILE A 403 22.97 -23.55 -14.41
C ILE A 403 22.40 -22.49 -13.46
N GLU A 404 22.31 -22.79 -12.16
CA GLU A 404 21.98 -21.80 -11.12
C GLU A 404 22.99 -20.66 -11.07
N ASP A 405 24.29 -20.96 -11.13
CA ASP A 405 25.35 -19.94 -11.21
C ASP A 405 25.26 -19.11 -12.51
N LEU A 406 24.91 -19.75 -13.63
CA LEU A 406 24.64 -19.06 -14.89
C LEU A 406 23.44 -18.10 -14.76
N PHE A 407 22.37 -18.51 -14.09
CA PHE A 407 21.19 -17.68 -13.83
C PHE A 407 21.48 -16.49 -12.90
N LEU A 408 22.25 -16.73 -11.84
CA LEU A 408 22.69 -15.69 -10.90
C LEU A 408 23.54 -14.62 -11.60
N SER A 409 24.45 -15.02 -12.49
CA SER A 409 25.27 -14.07 -13.25
C SER A 409 24.48 -13.17 -14.22
N HIS A 410 23.25 -13.55 -14.59
CA HIS A 410 22.38 -12.79 -15.50
C HIS A 410 21.17 -12.15 -14.79
N GLY A 411 21.04 -12.29 -13.47
CA GLY A 411 19.93 -11.71 -12.70
C GLY A 411 18.55 -12.32 -13.02
N VAL A 412 18.52 -13.54 -13.56
CA VAL A 412 17.27 -14.26 -13.89
C VAL A 412 17.04 -15.34 -12.84
N LEU A 413 15.85 -15.39 -12.23
CA LEU A 413 15.50 -16.43 -11.26
C LEU A 413 14.74 -17.55 -11.98
N PRO A 414 15.16 -18.83 -11.88
CA PRO A 414 14.41 -19.92 -12.49
C PRO A 414 13.06 -20.14 -11.78
N PRO A 415 11.97 -20.43 -12.53
CA PRO A 415 10.66 -20.67 -11.95
C PRO A 415 10.67 -21.96 -11.12
N VAL A 416 10.20 -21.88 -9.88
CA VAL A 416 10.02 -23.05 -9.01
C VAL A 416 8.83 -23.85 -9.55
N THR A 417 9.09 -25.00 -10.19
CA THR A 417 8.02 -25.94 -10.55
C THR A 417 7.44 -26.57 -9.28
N ALA A 418 6.18 -26.26 -9.01
CA ALA A 418 5.39 -26.86 -7.94
C ALA A 418 5.27 -28.38 -8.15
N VAL A 419 5.44 -29.14 -7.08
CA VAL A 419 5.26 -30.58 -7.07
C VAL A 419 4.05 -30.92 -6.22
N ALA A 420 3.13 -31.64 -6.87
CA ALA A 420 1.96 -32.27 -6.31
C ALA A 420 2.28 -33.25 -5.17
N SER A 421 1.30 -33.32 -4.27
CA SER A 421 1.15 -34.21 -3.12
C SER A 421 1.51 -35.67 -3.37
N GLU A 422 2.16 -36.30 -2.40
CA GLU A 422 1.77 -37.61 -1.84
C GLU A 422 2.56 -37.90 -0.55
N SER A 423 1.84 -38.06 0.56
CA SER A 423 2.32 -38.69 1.81
C SER A 423 2.05 -40.20 1.71
N PRO A 424 2.76 -41.10 2.45
CA PRO A 424 2.39 -41.33 3.86
C PRO A 424 3.53 -41.72 4.84
N VAL A 425 3.45 -41.11 6.03
CA VAL A 425 3.49 -41.64 7.42
C VAL A 425 4.38 -42.85 7.80
N ALA A 426 5.23 -42.65 8.83
CA ALA A 426 5.30 -43.43 10.09
C ALA A 426 6.45 -42.87 10.97
N ALA A 427 6.15 -42.16 12.07
CA ALA A 427 6.10 -42.64 13.46
C ALA A 427 7.48 -42.92 14.10
N VAL A 428 7.84 -42.20 15.16
CA VAL A 428 8.10 -42.70 16.53
C VAL A 428 8.55 -41.55 17.45
N SER A 429 8.06 -41.65 18.68
CA SER A 429 8.25 -40.89 19.92
C SER A 429 9.68 -40.53 20.32
N ASP A 430 9.85 -39.35 20.90
CA ASP A 430 10.08 -39.16 22.35
C ASP A 430 9.93 -37.67 22.68
N VAL A 431 8.97 -37.33 23.54
CA VAL A 431 8.65 -35.95 23.91
C VAL A 431 9.52 -35.57 25.10
N GLU A 432 10.69 -34.99 24.82
CA GLU A 432 11.27 -34.00 25.73
C GLU A 432 10.48 -32.71 25.56
N GLU A 433 10.03 -32.11 26.66
CA GLU A 433 9.38 -30.79 26.68
C GLU A 433 10.35 -29.74 26.13
N THR A 434 10.36 -29.57 24.82
CA THR A 434 11.17 -28.59 24.11
C THR A 434 10.62 -27.20 24.38
N ALA A 435 11.35 -26.42 25.15
CA ALA A 435 11.08 -25.00 25.37
C ALA A 435 10.98 -24.24 24.03
N LEU A 436 9.99 -23.35 23.92
CA LEU A 436 9.78 -22.49 22.75
C LEU A 436 10.79 -21.32 22.78
N TYR A 437 11.73 -21.32 21.83
CA TYR A 437 12.70 -20.23 21.65
C TYR A 437 12.40 -19.44 20.37
N PRO A 438 11.64 -18.33 20.42
CA PRO A 438 11.44 -17.50 19.24
C PRO A 438 12.78 -16.90 18.79
N VAL A 439 13.28 -17.35 17.63
CA VAL A 439 14.50 -16.80 17.02
C VAL A 439 14.17 -15.43 16.44
N LYS A 440 14.88 -14.39 16.92
CA LYS A 440 14.78 -13.04 16.37
C LYS A 440 15.35 -13.03 14.94
N GLN A 441 14.48 -12.97 13.94
CA GLN A 441 14.93 -12.84 12.55
C GLN A 441 15.58 -11.46 12.33
N LYS A 442 16.65 -11.41 11.53
CA LYS A 442 17.36 -10.18 11.21
C LYS A 442 16.54 -9.40 10.18
N LEU A 443 15.80 -8.39 10.62
CA LEU A 443 14.95 -7.57 9.73
C LEU A 443 15.81 -6.68 8.82
N ILE A 444 15.31 -6.47 7.60
CA ILE A 444 15.64 -5.33 6.75
C ILE A 444 15.00 -4.11 7.44
N THR A 445 15.80 -3.16 7.90
CA THR A 445 15.25 -1.90 8.42
C THR A 445 14.78 -1.05 7.23
N LEU A 446 13.63 -0.38 7.37
CA LEU A 446 13.13 0.64 6.44
C LEU A 446 13.97 1.94 6.45
N ASP A 447 15.16 1.91 7.06
CA ASP A 447 16.05 3.06 7.15
C ASP A 447 16.59 3.39 5.75
N GLY A 448 15.88 4.28 5.06
CA GLY A 448 16.30 4.90 3.80
C GLY A 448 15.35 4.73 2.62
N HIS A 449 14.36 3.84 2.68
CA HIS A 449 13.50 3.53 1.53
C HIS A 449 12.13 3.02 1.95
N LEU A 450 11.04 3.71 1.59
CA LEU A 450 9.88 3.18 0.84
C LEU A 450 8.61 4.02 1.00
N PHE A 451 8.46 4.82 2.05
CA PHE A 451 7.28 5.68 2.16
C PHE A 451 7.42 6.82 1.15
N GLU A 452 6.49 6.89 0.19
CA GLU A 452 6.13 8.19 -0.37
C GLU A 452 5.75 9.03 0.85
N ALA A 453 6.58 10.00 1.24
CA ALA A 453 6.22 10.96 2.26
C ALA A 453 5.29 11.98 1.60
N PRO A 454 4.21 12.40 2.27
CA PRO A 454 3.30 13.34 1.66
C PRO A 454 4.12 14.58 1.44
N VAL A 455 4.15 15.09 0.20
CA VAL A 455 4.57 16.47 0.02
C VAL A 455 3.57 17.24 0.85
N PRO A 456 3.95 17.86 1.99
CA PRO A 456 2.98 18.48 2.85
C PRO A 456 2.20 19.46 1.99
N ALA A 457 0.88 19.24 1.88
CA ALA A 457 0.01 20.24 1.32
C ALA A 457 0.05 21.38 2.34
N VAL A 458 0.99 22.29 2.13
CA VAL A 458 1.06 23.53 2.87
C VAL A 458 -0.33 24.12 2.70
N PRO A 459 -1.16 24.23 3.77
CA PRO A 459 -2.40 24.99 3.65
C PRO A 459 -2.01 26.35 3.09
N PRO A 460 -2.77 26.99 2.18
CA PRO A 460 -2.38 28.32 1.69
C PRO A 460 -2.35 29.28 2.87
N VAL A 461 -1.20 29.34 3.55
CA VAL A 461 -0.95 30.23 4.66
C VAL A 461 -0.94 31.57 3.99
N ASN A 462 -1.92 32.40 4.32
CA ASN A 462 -1.91 33.76 3.83
C ASN A 462 -0.70 34.46 4.47
N LEU A 463 0.39 34.56 3.69
CA LEU A 463 1.67 35.15 4.09
C LEU A 463 1.64 36.69 4.08
N GLU A 464 0.52 37.29 3.67
CA GLU A 464 0.37 38.74 3.62
C GLU A 464 0.32 39.33 5.03
N PHE A 465 1.15 40.34 5.24
CA PHE A 465 1.22 41.08 6.49
C PHE A 465 -0.07 41.85 6.74
N ARG A 466 -0.66 41.64 7.91
CA ARG A 466 -1.92 42.28 8.34
C ARG A 466 -1.96 42.40 9.86
N ILE A 467 -2.88 43.24 10.33
CA ILE A 467 -3.18 43.40 11.74
C ILE A 467 -4.55 42.78 11.99
N GLU A 468 -4.58 41.72 12.78
CA GLU A 468 -5.77 40.98 13.20
C GLU A 468 -6.08 41.24 14.67
N LYS A 469 -7.23 40.71 15.13
CA LYS A 469 -7.63 40.77 16.54
C LYS A 469 -6.68 39.96 17.43
N GLU A 470 -6.20 38.83 16.93
CA GLU A 470 -5.22 37.96 17.56
C GLU A 470 -4.17 37.54 16.54
N SER A 471 -2.91 37.42 16.98
CA SER A 471 -1.81 37.03 16.10
C SER A 471 -1.84 35.54 15.77
N VAL A 472 -1.68 35.23 14.48
CA VAL A 472 -1.54 33.85 13.98
C VAL A 472 -0.07 33.51 13.86
N ILE A 473 0.36 32.48 14.61
CA ILE A 473 1.72 31.92 14.50
C ILE A 473 1.73 30.86 13.40
N VAL A 474 2.68 30.94 12.48
CA VAL A 474 2.85 30.02 11.36
C VAL A 474 4.21 29.32 11.44
N PRO A 475 4.33 28.05 10.99
CA PRO A 475 5.60 27.34 10.98
C PRO A 475 6.62 28.02 10.05
N TRP A 476 7.92 27.85 10.36
CA TRP A 476 9.01 28.32 9.50
C TRP A 476 9.20 27.36 8.32
N GLU A 477 8.22 27.33 7.42
CA GLU A 477 8.19 26.46 6.25
C GLU A 477 7.70 27.31 5.05
N ASN A 478 8.26 27.09 3.85
CA ASN A 478 8.02 27.85 2.61
C ASN A 478 8.75 29.19 2.47
N GLU A 479 10.09 29.14 2.49
CA GLU A 479 10.89 30.29 2.07
C GLU A 479 10.87 30.46 0.54
N PRO A 480 10.61 31.67 0.02
CA PRO A 480 10.61 31.89 -1.41
C PRO A 480 12.05 31.79 -1.94
N PRO A 481 12.27 31.15 -3.10
CA PRO A 481 13.58 31.13 -3.73
C PRO A 481 13.99 32.55 -4.14
N GLY A 482 15.20 32.97 -3.77
CA GLY A 482 15.73 34.30 -4.09
C GLY A 482 15.75 35.26 -2.90
N LEU A 483 15.63 36.55 -3.17
CA LEU A 483 15.67 37.65 -2.21
C LEU A 483 14.29 37.89 -1.60
N TYR A 484 14.23 37.91 -0.27
CA TYR A 484 13.05 38.35 0.46
C TYR A 484 13.44 39.06 1.76
N TYR A 485 12.47 39.79 2.32
CA TYR A 485 12.59 40.54 3.55
C TYR A 485 11.54 40.10 4.56
N ARG A 486 11.88 40.16 5.85
CA ARG A 486 10.95 39.95 6.98
C ARG A 486 11.17 41.03 8.04
N ILE A 487 10.24 41.16 8.96
CA ILE A 487 10.38 42.07 10.11
C ILE A 487 10.70 41.23 11.34
N GLN A 488 11.89 41.37 11.90
CA GLN A 488 12.19 40.81 13.21
C GLN A 488 11.51 41.68 14.28
N LEU A 489 10.63 41.08 15.08
CA LEU A 489 9.87 41.76 16.11
C LEU A 489 10.71 41.95 17.38
N PHE A 490 11.16 40.84 17.97
CA PHE A 490 11.99 40.81 19.17
C PHE A 490 12.57 39.41 19.40
N THR A 491 13.55 39.33 20.30
CA THR A 491 14.21 38.09 20.73
C THR A 491 14.03 37.93 22.23
N VAL A 492 13.55 36.77 22.68
CA VAL A 492 13.23 36.50 24.10
C VAL A 492 13.72 35.11 24.52
N SER A 493 14.18 34.97 25.77
CA SER A 493 14.67 33.68 26.30
C SER A 493 13.55 32.71 26.69
N ARG A 494 12.30 33.19 26.78
CA ARG A 494 11.10 32.39 27.06
C ARG A 494 10.06 32.69 26.00
N LYS A 495 9.20 31.71 25.69
CA LYS A 495 8.16 31.82 24.67
C LYS A 495 7.24 33.01 24.97
N ALA A 496 7.01 33.86 23.97
CA ALA A 496 6.16 35.04 24.13
C ALA A 496 4.68 34.63 24.08
N PRO A 497 3.82 35.16 24.96
CA PRO A 497 2.38 34.98 24.85
C PRO A 497 1.83 35.71 23.61
N ILE A 498 0.73 35.19 23.03
CA ILE A 498 0.11 35.73 21.81
C ILE A 498 -0.26 37.21 21.96
N SER A 499 -0.64 37.65 23.17
CA SER A 499 -0.95 39.06 23.49
C SER A 499 0.23 40.02 23.30
N GLN A 500 1.47 39.51 23.35
CA GLN A 500 2.68 40.29 23.11
C GLN A 500 2.97 40.51 21.62
N LEU A 501 2.34 39.73 20.73
CA LEU A 501 2.46 39.85 19.27
C LEU A 501 1.56 40.94 18.68
N LYS A 502 0.69 41.55 19.50
CA LYS A 502 -0.10 42.76 19.19
C LYS A 502 -0.93 42.65 17.91
N GLY A 503 -1.47 41.47 17.63
CA GLY A 503 -2.34 41.25 16.47
C GLY A 503 -1.59 41.22 15.14
N ILE A 504 -0.26 41.26 15.13
CA ILE A 504 0.52 41.12 13.90
C ILE A 504 0.35 39.68 13.39
N SER A 505 0.01 39.55 12.11
CA SER A 505 -0.14 38.26 11.42
C SER A 505 0.43 38.34 9.99
N PRO A 506 1.04 37.25 9.47
CA PRO A 506 1.48 36.07 10.22
C PRO A 506 2.78 36.33 10.99
N VAL A 507 2.98 35.59 12.08
CA VAL A 507 4.21 35.60 12.89
C VAL A 507 4.92 34.25 12.78
N PHE A 508 6.22 34.28 12.50
CA PHE A 508 7.06 33.09 12.48
C PHE A 508 7.87 33.00 13.78
N GLU A 509 7.79 31.85 14.45
CA GLU A 509 8.55 31.55 15.66
C GLU A 509 9.76 30.68 15.31
N VAL A 510 10.98 31.17 15.59
CA VAL A 510 12.22 30.42 15.35
C VAL A 510 12.99 30.29 16.64
N ARG A 511 13.44 29.07 16.94
CA ARG A 511 14.33 28.81 18.08
C ARG A 511 15.78 28.85 17.63
N VAL A 512 16.56 29.80 18.17
CA VAL A 512 18.00 29.94 17.91
C VAL A 512 18.74 29.73 19.24
N GLY A 513 19.29 28.53 19.42
CA GLY A 513 19.93 28.13 20.68
C GLY A 513 18.95 28.12 21.87
N LYS A 514 19.22 28.96 22.87
CA LYS A 514 18.38 29.13 24.08
C LYS A 514 17.35 30.26 23.97
N GLN A 515 17.25 30.92 22.81
CA GLN A 515 16.37 32.07 22.60
C GLN A 515 15.32 31.78 21.52
N TYR A 516 14.19 32.47 21.60
CA TYR A 516 13.13 32.52 20.60
C TYR A 516 13.22 33.87 19.86
N VAL A 517 13.20 33.81 18.53
CA VAL A 517 13.16 34.99 17.67
C VAL A 517 11.84 34.98 16.91
N TYR A 518 11.13 36.10 16.98
CA TYR A 518 9.84 36.26 16.31
C TYR A 518 9.99 37.16 15.08
N TYR A 519 9.51 36.68 13.94
CA TYR A 519 9.47 37.43 12.68
C TYR A 519 8.04 37.65 12.22
N ALA A 520 7.79 38.69 11.44
CA ALA A 520 6.47 39.01 10.91
C ALA A 520 6.51 39.28 9.40
N GLY A 521 5.49 38.74 8.72
CA GLY A 521 5.26 38.91 7.29
C GLY A 521 6.37 38.35 6.39
N GLN A 522 6.14 38.43 5.08
CA GLN A 522 7.11 38.09 4.05
C GLN A 522 6.96 39.06 2.88
N PHE A 523 8.05 39.76 2.53
CA PHE A 523 8.03 40.84 1.54
C PHE A 523 9.09 40.61 0.47
N LEU A 524 8.71 40.76 -0.80
CA LEU A 524 9.65 40.65 -1.92
C LEU A 524 10.42 41.95 -2.18
N ARG A 525 9.88 43.09 -1.74
CA ARG A 525 10.48 44.42 -1.93
C ARG A 525 10.77 45.07 -0.59
N TYR A 526 11.89 45.79 -0.52
CA TYR A 526 12.26 46.53 0.68
C TYR A 526 11.23 47.60 1.04
N ALA A 527 10.63 48.25 0.03
CA ALA A 527 9.62 49.28 0.25
C ALA A 527 8.39 48.74 1.02
N ASP A 528 7.98 47.50 0.76
CA ASP A 528 6.83 46.87 1.39
C ASP A 528 7.15 46.47 2.84
N ALA A 529 8.33 45.89 3.05
CA ALA A 529 8.84 45.59 4.39
C ALA A 529 8.99 46.86 5.24
N SER A 530 9.43 47.97 4.63
CA SER A 530 9.56 49.25 5.32
C SER A 530 8.19 49.83 5.71
N ARG A 531 7.19 49.74 4.84
CA ARG A 531 5.81 50.17 5.15
C ARG A 531 5.23 49.34 6.31
N ALA A 532 5.39 48.02 6.24
CA ALA A 532 4.95 47.13 7.31
C ALA A 532 5.71 47.37 8.62
N LEU A 533 7.01 47.70 8.57
CA LEU A 533 7.78 48.06 9.76
C LEU A 533 7.21 49.29 10.47
N THR A 534 6.81 50.32 9.71
CA THR A 534 6.16 51.51 10.28
C THR A 534 4.86 51.13 10.99
N THR A 535 4.08 50.21 10.42
CA THR A 535 2.85 49.68 11.03
C THR A 535 3.15 48.87 12.30
N THR A 536 4.14 47.97 12.27
CA THR A 536 4.60 47.19 13.43
C THR A 536 5.03 48.08 14.60
N LYS A 537 5.79 49.14 14.32
CA LYS A 537 6.22 50.10 15.35
C LYS A 537 5.02 50.86 15.94
N ARG A 538 4.02 51.20 15.13
CA ARG A 538 2.77 51.84 15.59
C ARG A 538 1.93 50.92 16.48
N GLN A 539 1.99 49.61 16.27
CA GLN A 539 1.34 48.60 17.12
C GLN A 539 2.05 48.35 18.45
N GLY A 540 3.14 49.09 18.73
CA GLY A 540 3.84 49.07 20.03
C GLY A 540 5.11 48.24 20.07
N ILE A 541 5.53 47.61 18.96
CA ILE A 541 6.80 46.88 18.87
C ILE A 541 7.86 47.82 18.28
N THR A 542 8.37 48.71 19.13
CA THR A 542 9.31 49.78 18.73
C THR A 542 10.69 49.26 18.31
N GLY A 543 11.11 48.11 18.87
CA GLY A 543 12.38 47.45 18.59
C GLY A 543 12.42 46.65 17.28
N ALA A 544 11.34 46.65 16.49
CA ALA A 544 11.30 45.89 15.25
C ALA A 544 12.32 46.43 14.21
N ILE A 545 12.91 45.51 13.44
CA ILE A 545 13.86 45.79 12.36
C ILE A 545 13.56 44.96 11.12
N VAL A 546 13.92 45.45 9.93
CA VAL A 546 13.88 44.65 8.70
C VAL A 546 15.13 43.77 8.64
N VAL A 547 14.93 42.50 8.28
CA VAL A 547 15.99 41.54 7.97
C VAL A 547 15.84 41.07 6.53
N ALA A 548 16.96 40.78 5.87
CA ALA A 548 16.98 40.33 4.48
C ALA A 548 17.55 38.92 4.39
N TYR A 549 17.00 38.13 3.47
CA TYR A 549 17.42 36.77 3.20
C TYR A 549 17.60 36.58 1.71
N PHE A 550 18.63 35.81 1.32
CA PHE A 550 18.84 35.37 -0.05
C PHE A 550 19.16 33.88 -0.04
N GLN A 551 18.38 33.09 -0.79
CA GLN A 551 18.52 31.63 -0.84
C GLN A 551 18.50 30.99 0.55
N GLY A 552 17.60 31.44 1.42
CA GLY A 552 17.45 30.95 2.80
C GLY A 552 18.57 31.39 3.76
N LYS A 553 19.56 32.16 3.31
CA LYS A 553 20.64 32.69 4.15
C LYS A 553 20.41 34.16 4.48
N SER A 554 20.59 34.53 5.75
CA SER A 554 20.52 35.93 6.18
C SER A 554 21.65 36.73 5.53
N ILE A 555 21.30 37.88 4.96
CA ILE A 555 22.23 38.82 4.33
C ILE A 555 22.03 40.23 4.90
N PRO A 556 23.04 41.12 4.82
CA PRO A 556 22.85 42.53 5.18
C PRO A 556 21.73 43.17 4.35
N VAL A 557 20.87 43.98 4.98
CA VAL A 557 19.75 44.66 4.28
C VAL A 557 20.25 45.57 3.16
N GLN A 558 21.43 46.17 3.32
CA GLN A 558 22.09 46.95 2.26
C GLN A 558 22.43 46.09 1.04
N GLU A 559 22.89 44.86 1.26
CA GLU A 559 23.17 43.89 0.19
C GLU A 559 21.88 43.44 -0.50
N GLY A 560 20.81 43.20 0.27
CA GLY A 560 19.49 42.91 -0.28
C GLY A 560 18.98 44.02 -1.18
N ARG A 561 19.04 45.28 -0.71
CA ARG A 561 18.63 46.46 -1.49
C ARG A 561 19.48 46.67 -2.74
N ARG A 562 20.78 46.36 -2.68
CA ARG A 562 21.67 46.40 -3.84
C ARG A 562 21.26 45.38 -4.88
N ARG A 563 20.93 44.15 -4.46
CA ARG A 563 20.42 43.09 -5.35
C ARG A 563 19.06 43.43 -5.94
N GLU A 564 18.16 44.03 -5.16
CA GLU A 564 16.88 44.55 -5.63
C GLU A 564 17.05 45.65 -6.70
N ALA A 565 17.97 46.59 -6.49
CA ALA A 565 18.28 47.64 -7.45
C ALA A 565 18.97 47.13 -8.73
N GLN A 566 19.63 45.97 -8.66
CA GLN A 566 20.30 45.32 -9.79
C GLN A 566 19.42 44.27 -10.49
N ASN A 567 18.13 44.13 -10.12
CA ASN A 567 17.24 43.05 -10.57
C ASN A 567 17.78 41.63 -10.35
N LYS A 568 18.72 41.46 -9.42
CA LYS A 568 19.34 40.17 -9.03
C LYS A 568 18.62 39.54 -7.84
N THR A 569 17.30 39.45 -7.93
CA THR A 569 16.42 38.99 -6.83
C THR A 569 16.07 37.51 -6.91
N ALA A 570 16.28 36.86 -8.06
CA ALA A 570 16.10 35.42 -8.25
C ALA A 570 17.41 34.64 -8.01
N PRO A 571 17.38 33.30 -7.87
CA PRO A 571 18.59 32.48 -7.82
C PRO A 571 19.46 32.75 -9.06
N GLU A 572 20.73 33.14 -8.87
CA GLU A 572 21.68 33.25 -9.98
C GLU A 572 21.92 31.83 -10.53
N GLY A 573 21.57 31.59 -11.79
CA GLY A 573 21.99 30.38 -12.52
C GLY A 573 20.93 29.52 -13.22
N ILE A 574 19.70 29.96 -13.42
CA ILE A 574 18.79 29.28 -14.36
C ILE A 574 18.61 30.19 -15.57
N ALA A 575 19.34 29.89 -16.65
CA ALA A 575 18.97 30.39 -17.96
C ALA A 575 17.58 29.80 -18.28
N ALA A 576 16.55 30.62 -18.11
CA ALA A 576 15.21 30.25 -18.53
C ALA A 576 15.14 30.44 -20.04
N TYR A 577 14.65 29.44 -20.76
CA TYR A 577 14.42 29.51 -22.21
C TYR A 577 12.93 29.54 -22.45
N ARG A 578 12.47 30.27 -23.46
CA ARG A 578 11.07 30.27 -23.88
C ARG A 578 10.98 30.04 -25.38
N VAL A 579 9.93 29.38 -25.81
CA VAL A 579 9.65 29.13 -27.23
C VAL A 579 8.70 30.23 -27.70
N TYR A 580 9.15 31.10 -28.58
CA TYR A 580 8.35 32.14 -29.22
C TYR A 580 7.52 31.54 -30.36
N LEU A 581 6.23 31.86 -30.41
CA LEU A 581 5.29 31.34 -31.41
C LEU A 581 4.93 32.37 -32.50
N GLY A 582 5.25 33.65 -32.29
CA GLY A 582 4.85 34.75 -33.17
C GLY A 582 3.82 35.70 -32.56
N SER A 583 3.38 36.66 -33.37
CA SER A 583 2.42 37.72 -33.00
C SER A 583 1.03 37.56 -33.65
N ASN A 584 0.82 36.47 -34.39
CA ASN A 584 -0.45 36.15 -35.04
C ASN A 584 -1.40 35.39 -34.10
N GLU A 585 -2.70 35.34 -34.44
CA GLU A 585 -3.67 34.52 -33.70
C GLU A 585 -3.25 33.05 -33.68
N ILE A 586 -3.26 32.45 -32.49
CA ILE A 586 -2.88 31.05 -32.29
C ILE A 586 -4.02 30.14 -32.80
N PRO A 587 -3.75 29.26 -33.78
CA PRO A 587 -4.73 28.27 -34.22
C PRO A 587 -5.06 27.28 -33.09
N VAL A 588 -6.32 26.85 -32.98
CA VAL A 588 -6.73 25.85 -31.97
C VAL A 588 -5.90 24.55 -32.08
N SER A 589 -5.49 24.18 -33.30
CA SER A 589 -4.61 23.03 -33.54
C SER A 589 -3.25 23.16 -32.87
N LEU A 590 -2.70 24.38 -32.77
CA LEU A 590 -1.43 24.63 -32.07
C LEU A 590 -1.61 24.50 -30.55
N VAL A 591 -2.72 24.97 -30.00
CA VAL A 591 -3.02 24.83 -28.56
C VAL A 591 -3.13 23.36 -28.17
N SER A 592 -3.85 22.56 -28.96
CA SER A 592 -3.97 21.12 -28.73
C SER A 592 -2.62 20.41 -28.82
N LEU A 593 -1.80 20.76 -29.82
CA LEU A 593 -0.49 20.16 -30.01
C LEU A 593 0.50 20.53 -28.89
N VAL A 594 0.46 21.76 -28.38
CA VAL A 594 1.31 22.18 -27.26
C VAL A 594 0.92 21.45 -25.97
N ASN A 595 -0.38 21.25 -25.71
CA ASN A 595 -0.86 20.49 -24.55
C ASN A 595 -0.51 18.99 -24.64
N GLU A 596 -0.33 18.46 -25.85
CA GLU A 596 0.12 17.07 -26.07
C GLU A 596 1.63 16.93 -25.86
N LEU A 597 2.41 17.89 -26.37
CA LEU A 597 3.87 17.83 -26.38
C LEU A 597 4.54 18.43 -25.12
N SER A 598 3.81 19.20 -24.32
CA SER A 598 4.36 19.91 -23.16
C SER A 598 3.34 20.09 -22.04
N ASP A 599 3.82 20.10 -20.80
CA ASP A 599 3.05 20.47 -19.60
C ASP A 599 2.98 22.00 -19.38
N LYS A 600 3.42 22.79 -20.38
CA LYS A 600 3.52 24.25 -20.31
C LYS A 600 2.44 24.93 -21.14
N ASP A 601 1.78 25.91 -20.53
CA ASP A 601 0.76 26.71 -21.21
C ASP A 601 1.37 27.75 -22.16
N ILE A 602 0.56 28.18 -23.14
CA ILE A 602 0.89 29.30 -23.99
C ILE A 602 0.56 30.61 -23.27
N ILE A 603 1.57 31.45 -23.08
CA ILE A 603 1.48 32.74 -22.42
C ILE A 603 1.43 33.85 -23.48
N ARG A 604 0.42 34.71 -23.39
CA ARG A 604 0.28 35.93 -24.19
C ARG A 604 0.90 37.12 -23.47
N VAL A 605 1.81 37.83 -24.12
CA VAL A 605 2.44 39.05 -23.62
C VAL A 605 2.05 40.22 -24.53
N VAL A 606 1.49 41.28 -23.96
CA VAL A 606 1.07 42.46 -24.72
C VAL A 606 2.21 43.48 -24.76
N THR A 607 2.72 43.78 -25.95
CA THR A 607 3.81 44.73 -26.18
C THR A 607 3.31 45.87 -27.09
N GLY A 608 2.94 47.00 -26.49
CA GLY A 608 2.70 48.29 -27.16
C GLY A 608 1.62 48.32 -28.25
N THR A 609 1.86 47.71 -29.40
CA THR A 609 0.97 47.68 -30.59
C THR A 609 0.59 46.27 -31.04
N GLY A 610 0.97 45.21 -30.30
CA GLY A 610 0.64 43.81 -30.62
C GLY A 610 0.65 42.88 -29.41
N ALA A 611 0.34 41.60 -29.64
CA ALA A 611 0.45 40.55 -28.63
C ALA A 611 1.37 39.44 -29.16
N ASP A 612 2.40 39.12 -28.37
CA ASP A 612 3.35 38.06 -28.64
C ASP A 612 3.01 36.83 -27.80
N TYR A 613 3.21 35.64 -28.36
CA TYR A 613 2.89 34.38 -27.70
C TYR A 613 4.14 33.54 -27.44
N PHE A 614 4.22 32.95 -26.24
CA PHE A 614 5.38 32.19 -25.79
C PHE A 614 4.96 30.91 -25.04
N ILE A 615 5.80 29.88 -25.07
CA ILE A 615 5.70 28.69 -24.23
C ILE A 615 6.92 28.64 -23.31
N GLY A 616 6.73 28.43 -22.02
CA GLY A 616 7.81 28.35 -21.02
C GLY A 616 7.55 29.19 -19.76
N PRO A 617 8.55 29.39 -18.89
CA PRO A 617 9.98 29.13 -19.10
C PRO A 617 10.39 27.65 -18.92
N PHE A 618 11.35 27.22 -19.73
CA PHE A 618 12.08 25.96 -19.65
C PHE A 618 13.41 26.16 -18.95
N ALA A 619 13.81 25.20 -18.10
CA ALA A 619 15.09 25.26 -17.38
C ALA A 619 16.30 24.84 -18.25
N SER A 620 16.06 24.28 -19.45
CA SER A 620 17.07 23.78 -20.37
C SER A 620 16.81 24.26 -21.80
N ALA A 621 17.88 24.67 -22.50
CA ALA A 621 17.81 25.05 -23.92
C ALA A 621 17.38 23.86 -24.78
N THR A 622 17.84 22.65 -24.43
CA THR A 622 17.55 21.43 -25.17
C THR A 622 16.06 21.10 -25.16
N GLN A 623 15.41 21.23 -23.99
CA GLN A 623 13.96 20.99 -23.87
C GLN A 623 13.14 22.00 -24.67
N ALA A 624 13.57 23.27 -24.68
CA ALA A 624 12.91 24.29 -25.49
C ALA A 624 13.11 24.03 -27.00
N GLU A 625 14.29 23.57 -27.42
CA GLU A 625 14.59 23.28 -28.83
C GLU A 625 13.94 21.98 -29.33
N GLU A 626 13.79 20.97 -28.48
CA GLU A 626 13.03 19.74 -28.79
C GLU A 626 11.56 20.07 -29.08
N LEU A 627 10.92 20.87 -28.22
CA LEU A 627 9.56 21.33 -28.45
C LEU A 627 9.48 22.21 -29.70
N ALA A 628 10.41 23.15 -29.87
CA ALA A 628 10.43 24.02 -31.05
C ALA A 628 10.59 23.21 -32.35
N SER A 629 11.44 22.18 -32.36
CA SER A 629 11.66 21.30 -33.51
C SER A 629 10.42 20.46 -33.81
N ALA A 630 9.79 19.89 -32.79
CA ALA A 630 8.54 19.13 -32.95
C ALA A 630 7.41 20.00 -33.51
N LEU A 631 7.32 21.28 -33.10
CA LEU A 631 6.33 22.21 -33.64
C LEU A 631 6.65 22.58 -35.11
N ARG A 632 7.92 22.77 -35.48
CA ARG A 632 8.33 23.01 -36.87
C ARG A 632 8.04 21.83 -37.77
N GLU A 633 8.32 20.60 -37.33
CA GLU A 633 7.99 19.37 -38.09
C GLU A 633 6.47 19.22 -38.37
N LYS A 634 5.64 19.82 -37.52
CA LYS A 634 4.17 19.83 -37.67
C LYS A 634 3.65 21.05 -38.44
N GLY A 635 4.53 21.85 -39.06
CA GLY A 635 4.18 22.94 -39.97
C GLY A 635 4.10 24.33 -39.33
N PHE A 636 4.63 24.52 -38.12
CA PHE A 636 4.71 25.82 -37.46
C PHE A 636 6.13 26.42 -37.57
N ASP A 637 6.40 27.09 -38.69
CA ASP A 637 7.75 27.57 -39.04
C ASP A 637 8.19 28.83 -38.26
N THR A 638 7.27 29.55 -37.63
CA THR A 638 7.56 30.81 -36.90
C THR A 638 8.12 30.59 -35.49
N VAL A 639 8.43 29.35 -35.12
CA VAL A 639 8.79 28.96 -33.76
C VAL A 639 10.29 29.13 -33.50
N ALA A 640 10.65 29.92 -32.49
CA ALA A 640 12.05 30.21 -32.15
C ALA A 640 12.33 30.13 -30.64
N VAL A 641 13.44 29.53 -30.24
CA VAL A 641 13.86 29.51 -28.83
C VAL A 641 14.56 30.83 -28.50
N GLN A 642 14.09 31.49 -27.44
CA GLN A 642 14.67 32.71 -26.89
C GLN A 642 15.20 32.43 -25.49
N GLN A 643 16.43 32.84 -25.22
CA GLN A 643 16.95 32.87 -23.86
C GLN A 643 16.33 34.06 -23.12
N VAL A 644 15.67 33.79 -22.00
CA VAL A 644 15.16 34.80 -21.08
C VAL A 644 16.34 35.29 -20.25
N THR A 645 16.99 36.35 -20.74
CA THR A 645 17.91 37.14 -19.92
C THR A 645 17.09 37.99 -18.96
N ASN A 646 17.27 37.77 -17.65
CA ASN A 646 16.74 38.65 -16.61
C ASN A 646 17.37 40.04 -16.67
#